data_AF-A0A8B9GDH2-F1
#
_entry.id   AF-A0A8B9GDH2-F1
#
_cell.length_a   1.000
_cell.length_b   1.000
_cell.length_c   1.000
_cell.angle_alpha   90.00
_cell.angle_beta   90.00
_cell.angle_gamma   90.00
#
_symmetry.space_group_name_H-M   'P 1'
#
loop_
_entity.id
_entity.type
_entity.pdbx_description
1 polymer ?
#
loop_
_entity_poly.entity_id
_entity_poly.type
_entity_poly.pdbx_seq_one_letter_code
_entity_poly.pdbx_strand_id
1 'polypeptide(L)'
;RIGYLGAMLLLDERQDVHLLMTNCIKNDLNHSTQYVQGLALCTLGCMGSSEMCRDLAGEVEKLLKTSNSYLRKKAALCAVHVIRKVPELMEMFLPATRNLLNEKNHGVLHTSVVLLTEMCERSPDMLAHFRKLVPQLVRILKNLIMSGYSPEHDVSGISDPFLQVRILRLLRILGRNDDDSSEAMNDILAQVRSARSMSSLNFLFWIQWLAVLGGILYVALTSLLKTVQTDHNAVQRHRSTIVDCLKDLDVSIKRRAMELSFALVNGNNVRGMMKELLYFLDSCEPEFKADCASGIFLAAEKYAPSKRWHIDTVMRVLTMAGSYVRDDAVPSLIQLITNSVEMHAYTVQRLYKAILGDYSQQPLVQVAAWCIGEYGDLLVSGQCEEEPPIQVTEDEVLDILESILISNMSASVTRGYALTAIMKLSTRFTCNVNRVKKVVSIYSSSIDVELQQRAVEYNALFKKYDHMRPALLERMPVMEKVTINGPTEIVQSNGETESAVLETKPPPSGLQPVSQVMETDLRLFSTAYQTTLLTTANSKLEMVSLLLLCLFAFSGLVMNGLKIDFTFERSNTNPSVTLITIQASNSTELDMTDFVFQAAVPKTFQLQLLSPSSSVIPAFNSGTITQVIKVLNPQKQQLRMRIKLTYNHKGSAIQDLAEVNNFPSQSWQ
;
A
#
# COMPACT_ATOMS: atom_id res chain seq x y z
N ARG A 1 -13.98 35.69 7.40
CA ARG A 1 -12.99 35.04 6.48
C ARG A 1 -11.90 34.29 7.24
N ILE A 2 -11.10 34.94 8.10
CA ILE A 2 -10.04 34.26 8.88
C ILE A 2 -10.60 33.17 9.80
N GLY A 3 -11.73 33.41 10.47
CA GLY A 3 -12.38 32.40 11.30
C GLY A 3 -12.72 31.11 10.56
N TYR A 4 -13.29 31.20 9.35
CA TYR A 4 -13.61 30.04 8.51
C TYR A 4 -12.37 29.29 8.01
N LEU A 5 -11.27 29.99 7.75
CA LEU A 5 -10.00 29.36 7.39
C LEU A 5 -9.39 28.61 8.59
N GLY A 6 -9.36 29.26 9.77
CA GLY A 6 -8.91 28.64 11.01
C GLY A 6 -9.75 27.43 11.38
N ALA A 7 -11.07 27.50 11.17
CA ALA A 7 -11.97 26.38 11.38
C ALA A 7 -11.62 25.17 10.49
N MET A 8 -11.28 25.37 9.21
CA MET A 8 -10.89 24.28 8.31
C MET A 8 -9.51 23.67 8.64
N LEU A 9 -8.64 24.41 9.33
CA LEU A 9 -7.27 23.96 9.62
C LEU A 9 -7.10 23.39 11.04
N LEU A 10 -7.88 23.88 12.00
CA LEU A 10 -7.70 23.58 13.42
C LEU A 10 -8.78 22.65 13.98
N LEU A 11 -9.92 22.53 13.31
CA LEU A 11 -11.05 21.74 13.81
C LEU A 11 -11.15 20.43 13.03
N ASP A 12 -11.14 19.34 13.79
CA ASP A 12 -11.33 17.99 13.29
C ASP A 12 -12.70 17.44 13.72
N GLU A 13 -13.17 16.37 13.08
CA GLU A 13 -14.42 15.68 13.44
C GLU A 13 -14.46 15.15 14.88
N ARG A 14 -13.30 15.07 15.55
CA ARG A 14 -13.17 14.59 16.94
C ARG A 14 -13.52 15.62 18.00
N GLN A 15 -13.71 16.89 17.63
CA GLN A 15 -13.89 17.99 18.58
C GLN A 15 -15.36 18.39 18.69
N ASP A 16 -15.92 18.43 19.91
CA ASP A 16 -17.36 18.66 20.18
C ASP A 16 -17.85 20.11 19.98
N VAL A 17 -17.22 20.88 19.07
CA VAL A 17 -17.65 22.24 18.72
C VAL A 17 -18.64 22.27 17.54
N HIS A 18 -19.07 21.09 17.08
CA HIS A 18 -19.92 20.92 15.89
C HIS A 18 -21.24 21.69 15.98
N LEU A 19 -21.92 21.69 17.13
CA LEU A 19 -23.20 22.39 17.32
C LEU A 19 -23.09 23.91 17.13
N LEU A 20 -22.02 24.51 17.64
CA LEU A 20 -21.77 25.95 17.49
C LEU A 20 -21.46 26.29 16.03
N MET A 21 -20.67 25.45 15.36
CA MET A 21 -20.38 25.62 13.93
C MET A 21 -21.62 25.44 13.07
N THR A 22 -22.47 24.45 13.33
CA THR A 22 -23.72 24.23 12.60
C THR A 22 -24.59 25.48 12.62
N ASN A 23 -24.76 26.11 13.79
CA ASN A 23 -25.58 27.31 13.91
C ASN A 23 -24.95 28.51 13.17
N CYS A 24 -23.65 28.74 13.35
CA CYS A 24 -22.94 29.81 12.65
C CYS A 24 -23.01 29.65 11.12
N ILE A 25 -22.79 28.43 10.61
CA ILE A 25 -22.89 28.13 9.18
C ILE A 25 -24.32 28.32 8.70
N LYS A 26 -25.33 27.85 9.43
CA LYS A 26 -26.75 28.01 9.04
C LYS A 26 -27.15 29.47 8.86
N ASN A 27 -26.71 30.33 9.77
CA ASN A 27 -26.95 31.77 9.69
C ASN A 27 -26.22 32.38 8.49
N ASP A 28 -24.96 32.01 8.28
CA ASP A 28 -24.14 32.54 7.19
C ASP A 28 -24.54 32.02 5.81
N LEU A 29 -25.17 30.84 5.71
CA LEU A 29 -25.80 30.32 4.48
C LEU A 29 -27.00 31.16 4.04
N ASN A 30 -27.69 31.81 4.99
CA ASN A 30 -28.83 32.70 4.70
C ASN A 30 -28.43 34.19 4.68
N HIS A 31 -27.13 34.50 4.73
CA HIS A 31 -26.64 35.88 4.71
C HIS A 31 -26.85 36.56 3.34
N SER A 32 -27.07 37.88 3.33
CA SER A 32 -27.34 38.66 2.10
C SER A 32 -26.19 38.67 1.09
N THR A 33 -24.96 38.52 1.59
CA THR A 33 -23.73 38.59 0.77
C THR A 33 -23.29 37.21 0.30
N GLN A 34 -23.23 37.02 -1.03
CA GLN A 34 -22.82 35.76 -1.67
C GLN A 34 -21.43 35.24 -1.25
N TYR A 35 -20.50 36.12 -0.88
CA TYR A 35 -19.16 35.71 -0.44
C TYR A 35 -19.15 35.11 0.97
N VAL A 36 -20.07 35.53 1.83
CA VAL A 36 -20.24 34.96 3.18
C VAL A 36 -20.85 33.56 3.06
N GLN A 37 -21.92 33.43 2.27
CA GLN A 37 -22.49 32.13 1.91
C GLN A 37 -21.45 31.21 1.26
N GLY A 38 -20.60 31.77 0.39
CA GLY A 38 -19.53 31.03 -0.27
C GLY A 38 -18.39 30.58 0.64
N LEU A 39 -18.18 31.24 1.78
CA LEU A 39 -17.26 30.80 2.84
C LEU A 39 -17.90 29.68 3.66
N ALA A 40 -19.15 29.84 4.06
CA ALA A 40 -19.92 28.85 4.79
C ALA A 40 -20.01 27.51 4.02
N LEU A 41 -20.37 27.56 2.73
CA LEU A 41 -20.37 26.39 1.84
C LEU A 41 -18.99 25.76 1.66
N CYS A 42 -17.93 26.56 1.65
CA CYS A 42 -16.56 26.05 1.52
C CYS A 42 -16.15 25.29 2.77
N THR A 43 -16.40 25.86 3.95
CA THR A 43 -16.09 25.20 5.22
C THR A 43 -16.91 23.93 5.40
N LEU A 44 -18.21 23.97 5.14
CA LEU A 44 -19.06 22.79 5.19
C LEU A 44 -18.60 21.69 4.21
N GLY A 45 -18.22 22.07 2.99
CA GLY A 45 -17.74 21.13 1.97
C GLY A 45 -16.33 20.56 2.20
N CYS A 46 -15.55 21.14 3.12
CA CYS A 46 -14.19 20.66 3.43
C CYS A 46 -14.13 19.84 4.72
N MET A 47 -14.84 20.27 5.78
CA MET A 47 -14.73 19.67 7.13
C MET A 47 -16.07 19.34 7.78
N GLY A 48 -17.18 19.43 7.04
CA GLY A 48 -18.50 19.10 7.56
C GLY A 48 -18.57 17.67 8.11
N SER A 49 -18.96 17.54 9.37
CA SER A 49 -19.24 16.24 10.01
C SER A 49 -20.53 15.63 9.47
N SER A 50 -20.78 14.35 9.74
CA SER A 50 -22.02 13.67 9.34
C SER A 50 -23.27 14.35 9.94
N GLU A 51 -23.20 14.81 11.19
CA GLU A 51 -24.29 15.53 11.87
C GLU A 51 -24.54 16.90 11.24
N MET A 52 -23.50 17.69 11.02
CA MET A 52 -23.59 18.99 10.34
C MET A 52 -24.21 18.85 8.94
N CYS A 53 -23.82 17.80 8.21
CA CYS A 53 -24.35 17.49 6.89
C CYS A 53 -25.85 17.17 6.93
N ARG A 54 -26.35 16.47 7.97
CA ARG A 54 -27.79 16.20 8.14
C ARG A 54 -28.57 17.48 8.40
N ASP A 55 -28.08 18.31 9.31
CA ASP A 55 -28.77 19.52 9.74
C ASP A 55 -28.81 20.60 8.65
N LEU A 56 -27.79 20.64 7.79
CA LEU A 56 -27.61 21.68 6.77
C LEU A 56 -27.96 21.23 5.35
N ALA A 57 -28.28 19.95 5.11
CA ALA A 57 -28.58 19.42 3.79
C ALA A 57 -29.70 20.20 3.06
N GLY A 58 -30.77 20.55 3.77
CA GLY A 58 -31.88 21.32 3.20
C GLY A 58 -31.47 22.73 2.75
N GLU A 59 -30.58 23.40 3.48
CA GLU A 59 -30.06 24.72 3.09
C GLU A 59 -29.12 24.61 1.88
N VAL A 60 -28.32 23.55 1.80
CA VAL A 60 -27.47 23.27 0.63
C VAL A 60 -28.32 23.00 -0.61
N GLU A 61 -29.39 22.22 -0.50
CA GLU A 61 -30.32 21.95 -1.60
C GLU A 61 -31.00 23.24 -2.10
N LYS A 62 -31.42 24.10 -1.18
CA LYS A 62 -31.99 25.42 -1.48
C LYS A 62 -30.99 26.30 -2.22
N LEU A 63 -29.74 26.36 -1.76
CA LEU A 63 -28.67 27.12 -2.42
C LEU A 63 -28.25 26.53 -3.76
N LEU A 64 -28.45 25.23 -3.98
CA LEU A 64 -28.21 24.59 -5.28
C LEU A 64 -29.22 25.06 -6.35
N LYS A 65 -30.44 25.44 -5.95
CA LYS A 65 -31.50 25.95 -6.83
C LYS A 65 -31.42 27.46 -7.12
N THR A 66 -30.46 28.19 -6.53
CA THR A 66 -30.29 29.63 -6.77
C THR A 66 -29.85 29.94 -8.21
N SER A 67 -30.12 31.13 -8.74
CA SER A 67 -29.66 31.53 -10.07
C SER A 67 -28.18 31.95 -10.11
N ASN A 68 -27.55 32.19 -8.96
CA ASN A 68 -26.17 32.66 -8.89
C ASN A 68 -25.16 31.52 -9.15
N SER A 69 -24.43 31.60 -10.27
CA SER A 69 -23.41 30.61 -10.67
C SER A 69 -22.26 30.46 -9.66
N TYR A 70 -21.90 31.52 -8.93
CA TYR A 70 -20.84 31.47 -7.91
C TYR A 70 -21.22 30.58 -6.72
N LEU A 71 -22.49 30.66 -6.30
CA LEU A 71 -23.02 29.85 -5.21
C LEU A 71 -23.32 28.43 -5.69
N ARG A 72 -23.91 28.26 -6.88
CA ARG A 72 -24.25 26.94 -7.42
C ARG A 72 -23.06 25.99 -7.50
N LYS A 73 -21.91 26.46 -8.00
CA LYS A 73 -20.70 25.61 -8.08
C LYS A 73 -20.21 25.14 -6.70
N LYS A 74 -20.32 25.98 -5.68
CA LYS A 74 -19.94 25.65 -4.30
C LYS A 74 -20.98 24.74 -3.63
N ALA A 75 -22.26 25.02 -3.83
CA ALA A 75 -23.37 24.21 -3.34
C ALA A 75 -23.33 22.80 -3.93
N ALA A 76 -23.02 22.65 -5.23
CA ALA A 76 -22.90 21.34 -5.88
C ALA A 76 -21.77 20.49 -5.27
N LEU A 77 -20.59 21.07 -5.03
CA LEU A 77 -19.49 20.35 -4.36
C LEU A 77 -19.76 20.11 -2.88
N CYS A 78 -20.47 21.02 -2.21
CA CYS A 78 -20.91 20.82 -0.84
C CYS A 78 -21.92 19.66 -0.76
N ALA A 79 -22.85 19.55 -1.72
CA ALA A 79 -23.76 18.41 -1.83
C ALA A 79 -23.01 17.09 -2.07
N VAL A 80 -21.93 17.09 -2.87
CA VAL A 80 -21.04 15.91 -2.99
C VAL A 80 -20.47 15.51 -1.64
N HIS A 81 -19.98 16.46 -0.84
CA HIS A 81 -19.45 16.18 0.50
C HIS A 81 -20.53 15.63 1.44
N VAL A 82 -21.74 16.22 1.42
CA VAL A 82 -22.90 15.73 2.18
C VAL A 82 -23.22 14.29 1.80
N ILE A 83 -23.26 13.95 0.50
CA ILE A 83 -23.52 12.58 0.02
C ILE A 83 -22.40 11.61 0.42
N ARG A 84 -21.14 12.05 0.40
CA ARG A 84 -20.00 11.22 0.85
C ARG A 84 -20.09 10.88 2.33
N LYS A 85 -20.52 11.83 3.17
CA LYS A 85 -20.66 11.65 4.62
C LYS A 85 -21.95 10.93 5.00
N VAL A 86 -23.03 11.21 4.31
CA VAL A 86 -24.38 10.71 4.60
C VAL A 86 -25.05 10.29 3.28
N PRO A 87 -24.80 9.06 2.80
CA PRO A 87 -25.27 8.59 1.49
C PRO A 87 -26.79 8.59 1.34
N GLU A 88 -27.54 8.39 2.42
CA GLU A 88 -29.01 8.34 2.42
C GLU A 88 -29.68 9.67 2.00
N LEU A 89 -29.00 10.81 2.14
CA LEU A 89 -29.55 12.12 1.76
C LEU A 89 -29.46 12.40 0.25
N MET A 90 -28.94 11.47 -0.55
CA MET A 90 -28.71 11.70 -1.98
C MET A 90 -29.99 11.96 -2.79
N GLU A 91 -31.10 11.33 -2.42
CA GLU A 91 -32.38 11.47 -3.15
C GLU A 91 -32.92 12.91 -3.09
N MET A 92 -32.63 13.64 -2.01
CA MET A 92 -33.04 15.04 -1.87
C MET A 92 -32.42 15.94 -2.94
N PHE A 93 -31.22 15.62 -3.42
CA PHE A 93 -30.53 16.41 -4.44
C PHE A 93 -30.96 16.06 -5.87
N LEU A 94 -31.67 14.94 -6.07
CA LEU A 94 -32.07 14.46 -7.39
C LEU A 94 -32.86 15.49 -8.22
N PRO A 95 -33.87 16.21 -7.69
CA PRO A 95 -34.63 17.19 -8.46
C PRO A 95 -33.77 18.35 -8.98
N ALA A 96 -32.73 18.73 -8.25
CA ALA A 96 -31.86 19.84 -8.61
C ALA A 96 -30.91 19.50 -9.78
N THR A 97 -30.53 18.22 -9.94
CA THR A 97 -29.51 17.80 -10.92
C THR A 97 -29.91 18.00 -12.40
N ARG A 98 -31.20 17.84 -12.74
CA ARG A 98 -31.68 17.98 -14.14
C ARG A 98 -31.45 19.38 -14.70
N ASN A 99 -31.65 20.40 -13.87
CA ASN A 99 -31.53 21.80 -14.30
C ASN A 99 -30.06 22.22 -14.47
N LEU A 100 -29.14 21.54 -13.77
CA LEU A 100 -27.73 21.91 -13.73
C LEU A 100 -26.95 21.54 -15.00
N LEU A 101 -27.38 20.51 -15.75
CA LEU A 101 -26.74 20.11 -17.01
C LEU A 101 -27.03 21.06 -18.19
N ASN A 102 -28.01 21.95 -18.06
CA ASN A 102 -28.35 22.95 -19.08
C ASN A 102 -27.60 24.28 -18.89
N GLU A 103 -26.72 24.37 -17.90
CA GLU A 103 -26.03 25.62 -17.56
C GLU A 103 -24.90 25.94 -18.56
N LYS A 104 -24.82 27.19 -19.00
CA LYS A 104 -23.77 27.67 -19.91
C LYS A 104 -22.40 27.85 -19.23
N ASN A 105 -22.38 28.00 -17.91
CA ASN A 105 -21.15 28.21 -17.15
C ASN A 105 -20.41 26.88 -16.94
N HIS A 106 -19.20 26.77 -17.50
CA HIS A 106 -18.37 25.57 -17.42
C HIS A 106 -18.05 25.15 -15.97
N GLY A 107 -17.85 26.12 -15.06
CA GLY A 107 -17.57 25.84 -13.66
C GLY A 107 -18.75 25.19 -12.92
N VAL A 108 -19.97 25.65 -13.19
CA VAL A 108 -21.19 25.02 -12.63
C VAL A 108 -21.37 23.63 -13.24
N LEU A 109 -21.21 23.50 -14.56
CA LEU A 109 -21.34 22.24 -15.27
C LEU A 109 -20.33 21.19 -14.77
N HIS A 110 -19.06 21.56 -14.56
CA HIS A 110 -18.04 20.69 -13.98
C HIS A 110 -18.47 20.16 -12.61
N THR A 111 -18.86 21.04 -11.69
CA THR A 111 -19.30 20.61 -10.35
C THR A 111 -20.57 19.77 -10.37
N SER A 112 -21.43 19.99 -11.35
CA SER A 112 -22.66 19.22 -11.54
C SER A 112 -22.36 17.82 -12.06
N VAL A 113 -21.41 17.68 -13.00
CA VAL A 113 -20.92 16.37 -13.45
C VAL A 113 -20.24 15.62 -12.31
N VAL A 114 -19.49 16.29 -11.42
CA VAL A 114 -18.90 15.67 -10.23
C VAL A 114 -19.99 15.17 -9.27
N LEU A 115 -21.05 15.96 -9.05
CA LEU A 115 -22.20 15.54 -8.26
C LEU A 115 -22.88 14.30 -8.85
N LEU A 116 -23.15 14.31 -10.16
CA LEU A 116 -23.71 13.16 -10.87
C LEU A 116 -22.81 11.93 -10.77
N THR A 117 -21.49 12.12 -10.89
CA THR A 117 -20.52 11.03 -10.77
C THR A 117 -20.62 10.35 -9.40
N GLU A 118 -20.66 11.14 -8.32
CA GLU A 118 -20.80 10.59 -6.97
C GLU A 118 -22.16 9.89 -6.78
N MET A 119 -23.26 10.47 -7.26
CA MET A 119 -24.58 9.85 -7.17
C MET A 119 -24.64 8.51 -7.92
N CYS A 120 -24.03 8.44 -9.10
CA CYS A 120 -23.92 7.22 -9.91
C CYS A 120 -23.01 6.16 -9.28
N GLU A 121 -21.91 6.55 -8.62
CA GLU A 121 -21.00 5.60 -7.95
C GLU A 121 -21.64 4.97 -6.69
N ARG A 122 -22.59 5.65 -6.03
CA ARG A 122 -23.18 5.22 -4.74
C ARG A 122 -24.38 4.27 -4.86
N SER A 123 -25.26 4.50 -5.82
CA SER A 123 -26.51 3.72 -5.93
C SER A 123 -26.82 3.33 -7.38
N PRO A 124 -27.11 2.05 -7.66
CA PRO A 124 -27.42 1.60 -9.01
C PRO A 124 -28.75 2.14 -9.55
N ASP A 125 -29.74 2.41 -8.70
CA ASP A 125 -31.05 2.95 -9.12
C ASP A 125 -30.92 4.33 -9.79
N MET A 126 -29.96 5.13 -9.32
CA MET A 126 -29.66 6.43 -9.89
C MET A 126 -28.96 6.33 -11.25
N LEU A 127 -28.22 5.24 -11.51
CA LEU A 127 -27.66 4.98 -12.84
C LEU A 127 -28.77 4.86 -13.88
N ALA A 128 -29.85 4.13 -13.57
CA ALA A 128 -30.98 3.97 -14.49
C ALA A 128 -31.68 5.30 -14.82
N HIS A 129 -31.77 6.22 -13.84
CA HIS A 129 -32.32 7.55 -14.06
C HIS A 129 -31.42 8.44 -14.92
N PHE A 130 -30.12 8.45 -14.64
CA PHE A 130 -29.15 9.32 -15.30
C PHE A 130 -28.67 8.80 -16.67
N ARG A 131 -28.85 7.50 -17.00
CA ARG A 131 -28.60 6.96 -18.35
C ARG A 131 -29.38 7.72 -19.44
N LYS A 132 -30.60 8.19 -19.13
CA LYS A 132 -31.41 9.00 -20.06
C LYS A 132 -30.76 10.33 -20.45
N LEU A 133 -29.80 10.83 -19.66
CA LEU A 133 -29.07 12.08 -19.91
C LEU A 133 -27.78 11.87 -20.71
N VAL A 134 -27.40 10.62 -21.03
CA VAL A 134 -26.19 10.30 -21.81
C VAL A 134 -26.14 11.05 -23.15
N PRO A 135 -27.21 11.09 -23.99
CA PRO A 135 -27.17 11.81 -25.26
C PRO A 135 -26.93 13.31 -25.09
N GLN A 136 -27.40 13.89 -23.98
CA GLN A 136 -27.17 15.29 -23.66
C GLN A 136 -25.71 15.54 -23.29
N LEU A 137 -25.11 14.69 -22.45
CA LEU A 137 -23.69 14.76 -22.10
C LEU A 137 -22.79 14.59 -23.33
N VAL A 138 -23.15 13.70 -24.25
CA VAL A 138 -22.44 13.51 -25.53
C VAL A 138 -22.50 14.77 -26.40
N ARG A 139 -23.65 15.44 -26.49
CA ARG A 139 -23.77 16.72 -27.21
C ARG A 139 -22.90 17.82 -26.59
N ILE A 140 -22.91 17.93 -25.27
CA ILE A 140 -22.06 18.88 -24.53
C ILE A 140 -20.58 18.60 -24.82
N LEU A 141 -20.15 17.35 -24.74
CA LEU A 141 -18.78 16.96 -25.02
C LEU A 141 -18.39 17.24 -26.48
N LYS A 142 -19.27 16.95 -27.44
CA LYS A 142 -19.08 17.27 -28.86
C LYS A 142 -18.89 18.77 -29.09
N ASN A 143 -19.69 19.60 -28.41
CA ASN A 143 -19.55 21.05 -28.48
C ASN A 143 -18.20 21.52 -27.92
N LEU A 144 -17.72 20.93 -26.83
CA LEU A 144 -16.39 21.26 -26.27
C LEU A 144 -15.24 20.89 -27.21
N ILE A 145 -15.36 19.78 -27.95
CA ILE A 145 -14.34 19.33 -28.91
C ILE A 145 -14.37 20.17 -30.19
N MET A 146 -15.56 20.55 -30.67
CA MET A 146 -15.72 21.35 -31.88
C MET A 146 -15.48 22.85 -31.64
N SER A 147 -15.62 23.31 -30.40
CA SER A 147 -15.31 24.70 -30.03
C SER A 147 -13.80 24.91 -30.02
N GLY A 148 -13.29 25.51 -31.10
CA GLY A 148 -11.85 25.63 -31.36
C GLY A 148 -11.09 26.61 -30.47
N TYR A 149 -11.77 27.48 -29.70
CA TYR A 149 -11.11 28.41 -28.78
C TYR A 149 -12.08 29.07 -27.79
N SER A 150 -11.74 29.05 -26.50
CA SER A 150 -12.39 29.85 -25.45
C SER A 150 -11.34 30.48 -24.54
N PRO A 151 -11.20 31.82 -24.48
CA PRO A 151 -10.08 32.48 -23.82
C PRO A 151 -10.01 32.26 -22.30
N GLU A 152 -11.12 31.89 -21.65
CA GLU A 152 -11.17 31.64 -20.20
C GLU A 152 -10.93 30.17 -19.82
N HIS A 153 -11.07 29.26 -20.78
CA HIS A 153 -11.12 27.81 -20.52
C HIS A 153 -10.18 27.00 -21.41
N ASP A 154 -9.47 27.63 -22.34
CA ASP A 154 -8.48 26.99 -23.19
C ASP A 154 -7.15 26.80 -22.45
N VAL A 155 -6.63 25.57 -22.52
CA VAL A 155 -5.27 25.25 -22.07
C VAL A 155 -4.55 24.59 -23.23
N SER A 156 -3.57 25.29 -23.79
CA SER A 156 -2.74 24.79 -24.90
C SER A 156 -3.54 24.37 -26.15
N GLY A 157 -4.59 25.11 -26.51
CA GLY A 157 -5.44 24.82 -27.66
C GLY A 157 -6.49 23.73 -27.43
N ILE A 158 -6.71 23.33 -26.17
CA ILE A 158 -7.79 22.42 -25.76
C ILE A 158 -8.78 23.18 -24.89
N SER A 159 -10.01 23.29 -25.39
CA SER A 159 -11.15 23.87 -24.66
C SER A 159 -11.58 23.00 -23.46
N ASP A 160 -11.32 23.47 -22.24
CA ASP A 160 -11.70 22.89 -20.95
C ASP A 160 -11.39 21.39 -20.77
N PRO A 161 -10.11 21.02 -20.62
CA PRO A 161 -9.71 19.62 -20.46
C PRO A 161 -10.27 18.97 -19.18
N PHE A 162 -10.49 19.75 -18.12
CA PHE A 162 -10.99 19.22 -16.84
C PHE A 162 -12.44 18.77 -16.95
N LEU A 163 -13.29 19.58 -17.59
CA LEU A 163 -14.68 19.21 -17.83
C LEU A 163 -14.78 18.00 -18.77
N GLN A 164 -13.99 17.95 -19.83
CA GLN A 164 -13.95 16.80 -20.74
C GLN A 164 -13.63 15.49 -20.00
N VAL A 165 -12.59 15.48 -19.16
CA VAL A 165 -12.21 14.29 -18.37
C VAL A 165 -13.31 13.89 -17.39
N ARG A 166 -13.99 14.85 -16.76
CA ARG A 166 -15.10 14.54 -15.85
C ARG A 166 -16.30 13.95 -16.57
N ILE A 167 -16.66 14.46 -17.75
CA ILE A 167 -17.74 13.90 -18.57
C ILE A 167 -17.38 12.48 -19.01
N LEU A 168 -16.16 12.24 -19.48
CA LEU A 168 -15.69 10.90 -19.86
C LEU A 168 -15.71 9.92 -18.67
N ARG A 169 -15.32 10.37 -17.48
CA ARG A 169 -15.40 9.55 -16.26
C ARG A 169 -16.85 9.18 -15.92
N LEU A 170 -17.77 10.12 -16.06
CA LEU A 170 -19.21 9.87 -15.86
C LEU A 170 -19.76 8.89 -16.90
N LEU A 171 -19.44 9.09 -18.19
CA LEU A 171 -19.83 8.19 -19.28
C LEU A 171 -19.33 6.76 -19.05
N ARG A 172 -18.09 6.60 -18.57
CA ARG A 172 -17.52 5.29 -18.21
C ARG A 172 -18.36 4.54 -17.17
N ILE A 173 -18.92 5.25 -16.19
CA ILE A 173 -19.75 4.63 -15.14
C ILE A 173 -21.16 4.34 -15.68
N LEU A 174 -21.73 5.27 -16.45
CA LEU A 174 -23.08 5.15 -17.01
C LEU A 174 -23.19 4.02 -18.05
N GLY A 175 -22.17 3.84 -18.90
CA GLY A 175 -22.12 2.80 -19.94
C GLY A 175 -21.67 1.43 -19.44
N ARG A 176 -21.34 1.28 -18.15
CA ARG A 176 -20.96 -0.03 -17.61
C ARG A 176 -22.17 -0.97 -17.67
N ASN A 177 -22.02 -2.08 -18.41
CA ASN A 177 -23.04 -3.12 -18.61
C ASN A 177 -24.35 -2.60 -19.25
N ASP A 178 -24.27 -1.62 -20.15
CA ASP A 178 -25.43 -1.07 -20.88
C ASP A 178 -25.07 -0.79 -22.33
N ASP A 179 -25.67 -1.54 -23.26
CA ASP A 179 -25.32 -1.46 -24.69
C ASP A 179 -25.87 -0.18 -25.33
N ASP A 180 -27.11 0.21 -25.02
CA ASP A 180 -27.77 1.40 -25.57
C ASP A 180 -26.99 2.70 -25.27
N SER A 181 -26.60 2.90 -23.99
CA SER A 181 -25.79 4.06 -23.62
C SER A 181 -24.39 3.99 -24.23
N SER A 182 -23.80 2.79 -24.33
CA SER A 182 -22.47 2.56 -24.90
C SER A 182 -22.42 2.86 -26.40
N GLU A 183 -23.46 2.49 -27.14
CA GLU A 183 -23.59 2.79 -28.55
C GLU A 183 -23.77 4.30 -28.78
N ALA A 184 -24.60 4.96 -27.97
CA ALA A 184 -24.80 6.41 -28.03
C ALA A 184 -23.52 7.22 -27.77
N MET A 185 -22.57 6.69 -26.99
CA MET A 185 -21.28 7.34 -26.74
C MET A 185 -20.15 6.88 -27.68
N ASN A 186 -20.33 5.80 -28.43
CA ASN A 186 -19.28 5.22 -29.28
C ASN A 186 -18.80 6.22 -30.34
N ASP A 187 -19.73 6.94 -30.97
CA ASP A 187 -19.41 7.95 -31.99
C ASP A 187 -18.51 9.07 -31.45
N ILE A 188 -18.81 9.58 -30.24
CA ILE A 188 -18.01 10.65 -29.64
C ILE A 188 -16.67 10.13 -29.15
N LEU A 189 -16.59 8.89 -28.65
CA LEU A 189 -15.33 8.26 -28.26
C LEU A 189 -14.44 8.02 -29.48
N ALA A 190 -15.02 7.59 -30.61
CA ALA A 190 -14.32 7.47 -31.89
C ALA A 190 -13.86 8.84 -32.42
N GLN A 191 -14.70 9.88 -32.28
CA GLN A 191 -14.36 11.24 -32.67
C GLN A 191 -13.25 11.82 -31.79
N VAL A 192 -13.27 11.63 -30.46
CA VAL A 192 -12.18 12.05 -29.55
C VAL A 192 -10.86 11.35 -29.92
N ARG A 193 -10.94 10.06 -30.27
CA ARG A 193 -9.79 9.27 -30.74
C ARG A 193 -9.22 9.80 -32.06
N SER A 194 -10.07 10.33 -32.95
CA SER A 194 -9.69 10.78 -34.30
C SER A 194 -9.31 12.27 -34.38
N ALA A 195 -10.04 13.14 -33.67
CA ALA A 195 -9.90 14.59 -33.72
C ALA A 195 -8.57 15.10 -33.12
N ARG A 196 -7.91 14.30 -32.28
CA ARG A 196 -6.58 14.59 -31.76
C ARG A 196 -5.52 14.18 -32.80
N SER A 197 -5.51 14.88 -33.92
CA SER A 197 -4.56 14.65 -35.03
C SER A 197 -3.18 15.22 -34.70
N MET A 198 -2.28 14.37 -34.21
CA MET A 198 -0.98 14.20 -34.87
C MET A 198 -0.54 12.74 -34.77
N SER A 199 -0.31 12.14 -35.94
CA SER A 199 0.08 10.75 -36.24
C SER A 199 -1.04 9.69 -36.15
N SER A 200 -1.54 9.33 -37.34
CA SER A 200 -2.18 8.06 -37.62
C SER A 200 -1.28 6.91 -37.15
N LEU A 201 -1.73 6.17 -36.14
CA LEU A 201 -1.66 4.72 -36.05
C LEU A 201 -2.41 4.31 -34.78
N ASN A 202 -3.05 3.15 -34.85
CA ASN A 202 -4.05 2.56 -33.96
C ASN A 202 -3.95 2.89 -32.46
N PHE A 203 -5.04 2.69 -31.71
CA PHE A 203 -5.02 2.65 -30.23
C PHE A 203 -3.90 1.72 -29.66
N LEU A 204 -3.50 0.72 -30.45
CA LEU A 204 -2.32 -0.15 -30.27
C LEU A 204 -0.96 0.55 -30.50
N PHE A 205 -0.89 1.53 -31.39
CA PHE A 205 0.28 2.38 -31.61
C PHE A 205 0.38 3.53 -30.62
N TRP A 206 -0.74 3.97 -30.01
CA TRP A 206 -0.68 4.79 -28.80
C TRP A 206 0.17 4.05 -27.77
N ILE A 207 -0.14 2.78 -27.47
CA ILE A 207 0.66 1.92 -26.58
C ILE A 207 2.15 1.81 -26.99
N GLN A 208 2.46 1.83 -28.30
CA GLN A 208 3.84 1.78 -28.83
C GLN A 208 4.58 3.15 -28.78
N TRP A 209 3.88 4.27 -28.90
CA TRP A 209 4.43 5.65 -28.84
C TRP A 209 4.51 6.20 -27.40
N LEU A 210 3.70 5.68 -26.48
CA LEU A 210 3.67 6.05 -25.04
C LEU A 210 4.93 5.60 -24.27
N ALA A 211 5.77 4.75 -24.87
CA ALA A 211 7.01 4.26 -24.27
C ALA A 211 8.16 5.30 -24.20
N VAL A 212 7.98 6.50 -24.78
CA VAL A 212 9.07 7.47 -24.97
C VAL A 212 9.13 8.57 -23.90
N LEU A 213 8.15 8.69 -22.99
CA LEU A 213 8.17 9.73 -21.94
C LEU A 213 7.68 9.15 -20.58
N GLY A 214 8.55 9.08 -19.58
CA GLY A 214 8.34 8.31 -18.32
C GLY A 214 7.02 8.55 -17.56
N GLY A 215 6.46 9.76 -17.58
CA GLY A 215 5.16 10.03 -16.93
C GLY A 215 3.95 9.36 -17.62
N ILE A 216 4.10 8.97 -18.88
CA ILE A 216 3.05 8.42 -19.72
C ILE A 216 3.03 6.89 -19.64
N LEU A 217 4.20 6.26 -19.49
CA LEU A 217 4.33 4.82 -19.33
C LEU A 217 3.64 4.31 -18.06
N TYR A 218 3.75 5.07 -16.95
CA TYR A 218 3.00 4.77 -15.72
C TYR A 218 1.48 4.75 -15.95
N VAL A 219 0.96 5.72 -16.70
CA VAL A 219 -0.49 5.80 -17.03
C VAL A 219 -0.90 4.63 -17.92
N ALA A 220 -0.08 4.27 -18.89
CA ALA A 220 -0.32 3.12 -19.76
C ALA A 220 -0.39 1.82 -18.95
N LEU A 221 0.62 1.53 -18.12
CA LEU A 221 0.66 0.34 -17.26
C LEU A 221 -0.52 0.29 -16.29
N THR A 222 -0.86 1.42 -15.66
CA THR A 222 -2.03 1.51 -14.75
C THR A 222 -3.35 1.27 -15.48
N SER A 223 -3.46 1.76 -16.72
CA SER A 223 -4.65 1.55 -17.55
C SER A 223 -4.76 0.08 -17.96
N LEU A 224 -3.66 -0.52 -18.41
CA LEU A 224 -3.61 -1.94 -18.77
C LEU A 224 -3.97 -2.83 -17.59
N LEU A 225 -3.44 -2.52 -16.39
CA LEU A 225 -3.75 -3.23 -15.15
C LEU A 225 -5.25 -3.25 -14.84
N LYS A 226 -5.95 -2.14 -15.06
CA LYS A 226 -7.40 -2.08 -14.89
C LYS A 226 -8.16 -2.86 -15.95
N THR A 227 -7.65 -2.90 -17.19
CA THR A 227 -8.31 -3.62 -18.29
C THR A 227 -8.03 -5.12 -18.32
N VAL A 228 -7.00 -5.64 -17.62
CA VAL A 228 -6.67 -7.08 -17.63
C VAL A 228 -7.87 -7.95 -17.22
N GLN A 229 -8.67 -7.48 -16.27
CA GLN A 229 -9.85 -8.21 -15.78
C GLN A 229 -10.98 -8.27 -16.82
N THR A 230 -11.03 -7.33 -17.77
CA THR A 230 -12.05 -7.28 -18.82
C THR A 230 -11.56 -8.00 -20.08
N ASP A 231 -10.39 -7.62 -20.59
CA ASP A 231 -9.84 -8.11 -21.86
C ASP A 231 -8.42 -8.65 -21.71
N HIS A 232 -8.31 -9.85 -21.14
CA HIS A 232 -7.01 -10.48 -20.90
C HIS A 232 -6.18 -10.68 -22.19
N ASN A 233 -6.82 -11.15 -23.28
CA ASN A 233 -6.15 -11.48 -24.53
C ASN A 233 -5.56 -10.26 -25.26
N ALA A 234 -6.17 -9.08 -25.11
CA ALA A 234 -5.67 -7.86 -25.72
C ALA A 234 -4.36 -7.41 -25.06
N VAL A 235 -4.31 -7.45 -23.73
CA VAL A 235 -3.12 -7.05 -22.96
C VAL A 235 -1.97 -8.05 -23.14
N GLN A 236 -2.27 -9.35 -23.28
CA GLN A 236 -1.26 -10.40 -23.52
C GLN A 236 -0.37 -10.14 -24.75
N ARG A 237 -0.85 -9.42 -25.76
CA ARG A 237 -0.06 -9.10 -26.97
C ARG A 237 1.14 -8.20 -26.65
N HIS A 238 1.03 -7.37 -25.61
CA HIS A 238 2.06 -6.43 -25.16
C HIS A 238 2.92 -6.97 -24.02
N ARG A 239 2.87 -8.29 -23.76
CA ARG A 239 3.62 -8.89 -22.64
C ARG A 239 5.13 -8.61 -22.70
N SER A 240 5.74 -8.62 -23.90
CA SER A 240 7.18 -8.41 -24.04
C SER A 240 7.57 -7.00 -23.61
N THR A 241 6.83 -6.00 -24.08
CA THR A 241 7.05 -4.61 -23.70
C THR A 241 6.79 -4.37 -22.21
N ILE A 242 5.83 -5.07 -21.60
CA ILE A 242 5.55 -4.95 -20.15
C ILE A 242 6.69 -5.56 -19.32
N VAL A 243 7.20 -6.71 -19.73
CA VAL A 243 8.36 -7.35 -19.08
C VAL A 243 9.62 -6.50 -19.26
N ASP A 244 9.79 -5.85 -20.41
CA ASP A 244 10.89 -4.90 -20.62
C ASP A 244 10.81 -3.70 -19.66
N CYS A 245 9.60 -3.27 -19.27
CA CYS A 245 9.41 -2.20 -18.26
C CYS A 245 9.86 -2.61 -16.84
N LEU A 246 10.09 -3.90 -16.56
CA LEU A 246 10.69 -4.32 -15.28
C LEU A 246 12.15 -3.86 -15.15
N LYS A 247 12.81 -3.57 -16.27
CA LYS A 247 14.19 -3.09 -16.33
C LYS A 247 14.28 -1.55 -16.31
N ASP A 248 13.15 -0.86 -16.14
CA ASP A 248 13.11 0.60 -16.10
C ASP A 248 13.84 1.15 -14.85
N LEU A 249 14.35 2.37 -14.95
CA LEU A 249 15.03 3.05 -13.84
C LEU A 249 14.03 3.59 -12.81
N ASP A 250 12.80 3.92 -13.23
CA ASP A 250 11.76 4.47 -12.35
C ASP A 250 11.10 3.37 -11.51
N VAL A 251 11.22 3.51 -10.19
CA VAL A 251 10.59 2.67 -9.15
C VAL A 251 9.08 2.54 -9.35
N SER A 252 8.39 3.62 -9.71
CA SER A 252 6.93 3.61 -9.89
C SER A 252 6.52 2.81 -11.12
N ILE A 253 7.31 2.90 -12.20
CA ILE A 253 7.10 2.12 -13.42
C ILE A 253 7.38 0.64 -13.15
N LYS A 254 8.50 0.32 -12.51
CA LYS A 254 8.85 -1.05 -12.09
C LYS A 254 7.74 -1.69 -11.25
N ARG A 255 7.20 -0.95 -10.27
CA ARG A 255 6.09 -1.41 -9.42
C ARG A 255 4.86 -1.81 -10.24
N ARG A 256 4.40 -0.93 -11.11
CA ARG A 256 3.21 -1.18 -11.94
C ARG A 256 3.47 -2.28 -12.98
N ALA A 257 4.66 -2.33 -13.56
CA ALA A 257 5.05 -3.39 -14.49
C ALA A 257 5.08 -4.77 -13.78
N MET A 258 5.55 -4.83 -12.54
CA MET A 258 5.54 -6.04 -11.72
C MET A 258 4.12 -6.50 -11.41
N GLU A 259 3.27 -5.63 -10.88
CA GLU A 259 1.85 -5.93 -10.62
C GLU A 259 1.12 -6.42 -11.87
N LEU A 260 1.34 -5.75 -13.01
CA LEU A 260 0.77 -6.14 -14.29
C LEU A 260 1.31 -7.47 -14.80
N SER A 261 2.61 -7.73 -14.62
CA SER A 261 3.24 -8.99 -15.00
C SER A 261 2.63 -10.16 -14.24
N PHE A 262 2.36 -10.02 -12.94
CA PHE A 262 1.65 -11.03 -12.15
C PHE A 262 0.20 -11.22 -12.61
N ALA A 263 -0.52 -10.14 -12.92
CA ALA A 263 -1.88 -10.21 -13.44
C ALA A 263 -1.97 -10.89 -14.83
N LEU A 264 -0.86 -10.89 -15.59
CA LEU A 264 -0.76 -11.54 -16.90
C LEU A 264 -0.31 -13.01 -16.83
N VAL A 265 -0.01 -13.56 -15.66
CA VAL A 265 0.34 -14.98 -15.55
C VAL A 265 -0.90 -15.85 -15.81
N ASN A 266 -0.73 -16.86 -16.66
CA ASN A 266 -1.73 -17.88 -16.98
C ASN A 266 -1.08 -19.27 -17.07
N GLY A 267 -1.88 -20.33 -17.13
CA GLY A 267 -1.38 -21.71 -17.18
C GLY A 267 -0.46 -22.03 -18.37
N ASN A 268 -0.56 -21.27 -19.46
CA ASN A 268 0.22 -21.50 -20.68
C ASN A 268 1.58 -20.78 -20.64
N ASN A 269 1.64 -19.59 -20.04
CA ASN A 269 2.82 -18.73 -20.03
C ASN A 269 3.62 -18.80 -18.72
N VAL A 270 3.09 -19.45 -17.67
CA VAL A 270 3.67 -19.49 -16.32
C VAL A 270 5.14 -19.88 -16.31
N ARG A 271 5.56 -20.89 -17.10
CA ARG A 271 6.96 -21.34 -17.14
C ARG A 271 7.92 -20.28 -17.70
N GLY A 272 7.47 -19.50 -18.68
CA GLY A 272 8.28 -18.44 -19.29
C GLY A 272 8.31 -17.19 -18.41
N MET A 273 7.13 -16.72 -18.00
CA MET A 273 6.96 -15.54 -17.15
C MET A 273 7.69 -15.69 -15.82
N MET A 274 7.61 -16.87 -15.19
CA MET A 274 8.26 -17.10 -13.91
C MET A 274 9.78 -17.00 -13.97
N LYS A 275 10.41 -17.36 -15.11
CA LYS A 275 11.86 -17.20 -15.28
C LYS A 275 12.27 -15.73 -15.27
N GLU A 276 11.52 -14.88 -15.98
CA GLU A 276 11.76 -13.43 -16.01
C GLU A 276 11.49 -12.81 -14.64
N LEU A 277 10.43 -13.23 -13.93
CA LEU A 277 10.10 -12.75 -12.59
C LEU A 277 11.13 -13.19 -11.54
N LEU A 278 11.65 -14.41 -11.61
CA LEU A 278 12.75 -14.87 -10.76
C LEU A 278 14.05 -14.12 -11.06
N TYR A 279 14.34 -13.82 -12.33
CA TYR A 279 15.48 -12.98 -12.70
C TYR A 279 15.33 -11.54 -12.16
N PHE A 280 14.13 -10.99 -12.24
CA PHE A 280 13.81 -9.70 -11.64
C PHE A 280 13.95 -9.73 -10.12
N LEU A 281 13.52 -10.80 -9.44
CA LEU A 281 13.68 -10.96 -7.99
C LEU A 281 15.16 -10.93 -7.54
N ASP A 282 16.06 -11.49 -8.34
CA ASP A 282 17.50 -11.50 -8.05
C ASP A 282 18.09 -10.08 -8.06
N SER A 283 17.76 -9.33 -9.11
CA SER A 283 18.29 -8.00 -9.40
C SER A 283 17.49 -6.86 -8.74
N CYS A 284 16.43 -7.18 -8.00
CA CYS A 284 15.51 -6.19 -7.47
C CYS A 284 16.03 -5.44 -6.25
N GLU A 285 15.55 -4.21 -6.07
CA GLU A 285 15.75 -3.42 -4.85
C GLU A 285 14.97 -4.06 -3.67
N PRO A 286 15.46 -3.91 -2.42
CA PRO A 286 14.85 -4.54 -1.23
C PRO A 286 13.35 -4.28 -1.05
N GLU A 287 12.88 -3.09 -1.43
CA GLU A 287 11.47 -2.69 -1.30
C GLU A 287 10.50 -3.48 -2.20
N PHE A 288 11.01 -4.11 -3.26
CA PHE A 288 10.21 -4.95 -4.16
C PHE A 288 10.33 -6.43 -3.85
N LYS A 289 11.39 -6.87 -3.15
CA LYS A 289 11.65 -8.31 -2.93
C LYS A 289 10.50 -9.00 -2.20
N ALA A 290 9.90 -8.33 -1.22
CA ALA A 290 8.77 -8.87 -0.47
C ALA A 290 7.51 -9.02 -1.36
N ASP A 291 7.14 -7.96 -2.08
CA ASP A 291 5.99 -7.95 -2.99
C ASP A 291 6.16 -8.95 -4.14
N CYS A 292 7.36 -9.00 -4.73
CA CYS A 292 7.71 -9.91 -5.82
C CYS A 292 7.70 -11.37 -5.35
N ALA A 293 8.32 -11.68 -4.21
CA ALA A 293 8.27 -13.03 -3.64
C ALA A 293 6.82 -13.45 -3.41
N SER A 294 6.00 -12.61 -2.76
CA SER A 294 4.59 -12.90 -2.50
C SER A 294 3.78 -13.10 -3.78
N GLY A 295 4.01 -12.28 -4.81
CA GLY A 295 3.39 -12.43 -6.12
C GLY A 295 3.76 -13.75 -6.81
N ILE A 296 5.03 -14.18 -6.69
CA ILE A 296 5.50 -15.46 -7.23
C ILE A 296 4.81 -16.63 -6.52
N PHE A 297 4.72 -16.60 -5.18
CA PHE A 297 4.00 -17.62 -4.42
C PHE A 297 2.55 -17.77 -4.88
N LEU A 298 1.80 -16.66 -4.94
CA LEU A 298 0.40 -16.67 -5.38
C LEU A 298 0.23 -17.18 -6.82
N ALA A 299 1.11 -16.77 -7.74
CA ALA A 299 1.08 -17.22 -9.12
C ALA A 299 1.42 -18.71 -9.25
N ALA A 300 2.39 -19.20 -8.48
CA ALA A 300 2.77 -20.60 -8.45
C ALA A 300 1.65 -21.48 -7.86
N GLU A 301 0.96 -21.02 -6.81
CA GLU A 301 -0.17 -21.75 -6.20
C GLU A 301 -1.33 -21.93 -7.17
N LYS A 302 -1.61 -20.90 -7.98
CA LYS A 302 -2.74 -20.91 -8.90
C LYS A 302 -2.46 -21.60 -10.23
N TYR A 303 -1.25 -21.47 -10.77
CA TYR A 303 -0.94 -21.86 -12.16
C TYR A 303 0.19 -22.89 -12.29
N ALA A 304 0.63 -23.54 -11.20
CA ALA A 304 1.69 -24.55 -11.29
C ALA A 304 1.33 -25.72 -12.24
N PRO A 305 2.18 -26.04 -13.24
CA PRO A 305 1.95 -27.14 -14.16
C PRO A 305 2.24 -28.52 -13.54
N SER A 306 3.15 -28.60 -12.57
CA SER A 306 3.45 -29.83 -11.83
C SER A 306 3.84 -29.49 -10.39
N LYS A 307 3.67 -30.46 -9.48
CA LYS A 307 4.06 -30.32 -8.07
C LYS A 307 5.57 -30.12 -7.92
N ARG A 308 6.37 -30.86 -8.69
CA ARG A 308 7.83 -30.68 -8.77
C ARG A 308 8.20 -29.24 -9.14
N TRP A 309 7.65 -28.71 -10.23
CA TRP A 309 7.94 -27.35 -10.67
C TRP A 309 7.53 -26.30 -9.61
N HIS A 310 6.40 -26.53 -8.92
CA HIS A 310 5.96 -25.66 -7.85
C HIS A 310 6.99 -25.65 -6.70
N ILE A 311 7.39 -26.83 -6.20
CA ILE A 311 8.38 -26.96 -5.13
C ILE A 311 9.71 -26.31 -5.55
N ASP A 312 10.17 -26.54 -6.78
CA ASP A 312 11.40 -25.96 -7.32
C ASP A 312 11.37 -24.43 -7.32
N THR A 313 10.24 -23.86 -7.73
CA THR A 313 10.04 -22.41 -7.83
C THR A 313 10.04 -21.78 -6.44
N VAL A 314 9.26 -22.36 -5.51
CA VAL A 314 9.19 -21.87 -4.14
C VAL A 314 10.54 -21.98 -3.43
N MET A 315 11.23 -23.12 -3.58
CA MET A 315 12.58 -23.31 -3.07
C MET A 315 13.54 -22.25 -3.60
N ARG A 316 13.46 -21.94 -4.90
CA ARG A 316 14.29 -20.92 -5.52
C ARG A 316 14.01 -19.54 -4.92
N VAL A 317 12.74 -19.18 -4.70
CA VAL A 317 12.36 -17.92 -4.04
C VAL A 317 12.91 -17.87 -2.62
N LEU A 318 12.79 -18.94 -1.84
CA LEU A 318 13.33 -18.99 -0.49
C LEU A 318 14.85 -18.76 -0.49
N THR A 319 15.59 -19.37 -1.43
CA THR A 319 17.04 -19.19 -1.56
C THR A 319 17.48 -17.79 -2.01
N MET A 320 16.63 -17.04 -2.71
CA MET A 320 16.99 -15.73 -3.29
C MET A 320 16.48 -14.55 -2.47
N ALA A 321 15.26 -14.65 -1.96
CA ALA A 321 14.60 -13.59 -1.18
C ALA A 321 14.76 -13.79 0.32
N GLY A 322 14.96 -15.02 0.83
CA GLY A 322 15.28 -15.31 2.23
C GLY A 322 14.43 -14.52 3.24
N SER A 323 15.05 -13.52 3.87
CA SER A 323 14.43 -12.66 4.90
C SER A 323 13.29 -11.76 4.42
N TYR A 324 13.15 -11.53 3.11
CA TYR A 324 12.07 -10.71 2.56
C TYR A 324 10.77 -11.50 2.33
N VAL A 325 10.80 -12.83 2.47
CA VAL A 325 9.62 -13.68 2.33
C VAL A 325 8.74 -13.55 3.58
N ARG A 326 7.43 -13.44 3.40
CA ARG A 326 6.46 -13.37 4.50
C ARG A 326 6.44 -14.67 5.32
N ASP A 327 6.18 -14.56 6.61
CA ASP A 327 6.17 -15.71 7.54
C ASP A 327 5.08 -16.75 7.21
N ASP A 328 4.03 -16.39 6.48
CA ASP A 328 2.97 -17.30 6.02
C ASP A 328 3.40 -18.21 4.85
N ALA A 329 4.53 -17.92 4.20
CA ALA A 329 5.06 -18.77 3.13
C ALA A 329 5.58 -20.12 3.65
N VAL A 330 6.13 -20.14 4.88
CA VAL A 330 6.66 -21.35 5.52
C VAL A 330 5.56 -22.41 5.73
N PRO A 331 4.43 -22.11 6.39
CA PRO A 331 3.36 -23.09 6.55
C PRO A 331 2.70 -23.47 5.21
N SER A 332 2.56 -22.55 4.25
CA SER A 332 2.02 -22.89 2.92
C SER A 332 2.90 -23.91 2.20
N LEU A 333 4.22 -23.73 2.21
CA LEU A 333 5.15 -24.67 1.60
C LEU A 333 5.17 -26.02 2.33
N ILE A 334 5.19 -26.01 3.67
CA ILE A 334 5.11 -27.25 4.47
C ILE A 334 3.83 -28.02 4.10
N GLN A 335 2.69 -27.34 3.99
CA GLN A 335 1.43 -27.94 3.59
C GLN A 335 1.50 -28.51 2.17
N LEU A 336 2.10 -27.80 1.22
CA LEU A 336 2.27 -28.31 -0.14
C LEU A 336 3.13 -29.58 -0.19
N ILE A 337 4.25 -29.58 0.54
CA ILE A 337 5.18 -30.72 0.60
C ILE A 337 4.46 -31.92 1.21
N THR A 338 3.77 -31.73 2.34
CA THR A 338 3.01 -32.78 3.03
C THR A 338 1.93 -33.41 2.14
N ASN A 339 1.28 -32.61 1.28
CA ASN A 339 0.30 -33.07 0.31
C ASN A 339 0.93 -33.82 -0.89
N SER A 340 2.23 -33.72 -1.09
CA SER A 340 2.95 -34.22 -2.27
C SER A 340 3.81 -35.44 -1.91
N VAL A 341 3.15 -36.55 -1.57
CA VAL A 341 3.77 -37.75 -0.98
C VAL A 341 4.89 -38.35 -1.84
N GLU A 342 4.72 -38.30 -3.16
CA GLU A 342 5.68 -38.84 -4.13
C GLU A 342 7.03 -38.09 -4.16
N MET A 343 7.04 -36.82 -3.71
CA MET A 343 8.17 -35.91 -3.89
C MET A 343 8.97 -35.66 -2.59
N HIS A 344 8.66 -36.36 -1.50
CA HIS A 344 9.29 -36.10 -0.20
C HIS A 344 10.80 -36.32 -0.23
N ALA A 345 11.28 -37.46 -0.75
CA ALA A 345 12.72 -37.77 -0.81
C ALA A 345 13.49 -36.73 -1.62
N TYR A 346 12.95 -36.35 -2.79
CA TYR A 346 13.52 -35.30 -3.64
C TYR A 346 13.62 -33.95 -2.92
N THR A 347 12.52 -33.54 -2.29
CA THR A 347 12.40 -32.22 -1.66
C THR A 347 13.36 -32.09 -0.48
N VAL A 348 13.45 -33.14 0.35
CA VAL A 348 14.33 -33.17 1.53
C VAL A 348 15.80 -33.16 1.13
N GLN A 349 16.20 -33.92 0.10
CA GLN A 349 17.57 -33.88 -0.42
C GLN A 349 17.96 -32.48 -0.94
N ARG A 350 17.05 -31.78 -1.62
CA ARG A 350 17.32 -30.43 -2.10
C ARG A 350 17.31 -29.37 -1.00
N LEU A 351 16.41 -29.48 -0.02
CA LEU A 351 16.42 -28.65 1.18
C LEU A 351 17.74 -28.83 1.94
N TYR A 352 18.20 -30.07 2.09
CA TYR A 352 19.49 -30.38 2.72
C TYR A 352 20.66 -29.75 1.97
N LYS A 353 20.73 -29.90 0.64
CA LYS A 353 21.72 -29.22 -0.21
C LYS A 353 21.70 -27.69 -0.02
N ALA A 354 20.51 -27.09 0.08
CA ALA A 354 20.35 -25.65 0.17
C ALA A 354 20.86 -25.10 1.53
N ILE A 355 20.54 -25.76 2.65
CA ILE A 355 20.99 -25.33 3.98
C ILE A 355 22.49 -25.56 4.21
N LEU A 356 23.10 -26.54 3.52
CA LEU A 356 24.55 -26.72 3.52
C LEU A 356 25.28 -25.53 2.87
N GLY A 357 24.61 -24.82 1.95
CA GLY A 357 25.15 -23.63 1.33
C GLY A 357 25.09 -22.42 2.26
N ASP A 358 23.88 -22.07 2.73
CA ASP A 358 23.67 -20.92 3.62
C ASP A 358 22.46 -21.16 4.54
N TYR A 359 22.68 -21.03 5.86
CA TYR A 359 21.64 -21.09 6.90
C TYR A 359 21.28 -19.69 7.48
N SER A 360 21.73 -18.61 6.85
CA SER A 360 21.34 -17.24 7.23
C SER A 360 19.85 -16.98 6.98
N GLN A 361 19.29 -17.61 5.95
CA GLN A 361 17.94 -17.41 5.48
C GLN A 361 16.92 -18.17 6.34
N GLN A 362 16.31 -17.46 7.30
CA GLN A 362 15.48 -18.09 8.32
C GLN A 362 14.29 -18.90 7.78
N PRO A 363 13.48 -18.40 6.82
CA PRO A 363 12.34 -19.18 6.31
C PRO A 363 12.75 -20.49 5.62
N LEU A 364 13.88 -20.48 4.91
CA LEU A 364 14.44 -21.68 4.28
C LEU A 364 14.82 -22.73 5.33
N VAL A 365 15.55 -22.31 6.38
CA VAL A 365 16.00 -23.21 7.44
C VAL A 365 14.82 -23.76 8.26
N GLN A 366 13.76 -22.98 8.47
CA GLN A 366 12.54 -23.46 9.14
C GLN A 366 11.87 -24.59 8.36
N VAL A 367 11.67 -24.41 7.06
CA VAL A 367 11.10 -25.46 6.19
C VAL A 367 12.02 -26.68 6.15
N ALA A 368 13.33 -26.46 6.01
CA ALA A 368 14.31 -27.54 5.94
C ALA A 368 14.36 -28.36 7.23
N ALA A 369 14.44 -27.72 8.39
CA ALA A 369 14.46 -28.39 9.69
C ALA A 369 13.19 -29.21 9.91
N TRP A 370 12.01 -28.67 9.58
CA TRP A 370 10.76 -29.42 9.66
C TRP A 370 10.76 -30.65 8.75
N CYS A 371 11.17 -30.50 7.48
CA CYS A 371 11.22 -31.60 6.51
C CYS A 371 12.24 -32.68 6.90
N ILE A 372 13.41 -32.31 7.43
CA ILE A 372 14.41 -33.25 7.94
C ILE A 372 13.86 -34.03 9.14
N GLY A 373 13.08 -33.39 10.01
CA GLY A 373 12.43 -34.06 11.14
C GLY A 373 11.38 -35.10 10.72
N GLU A 374 10.56 -34.80 9.72
CA GLU A 374 9.48 -35.70 9.24
C GLU A 374 9.97 -36.82 8.32
N TYR A 375 10.92 -36.50 7.44
CA TYR A 375 11.34 -37.34 6.31
C TYR A 375 12.87 -37.63 6.32
N GLY A 376 13.51 -37.55 7.48
CA GLY A 376 14.95 -37.81 7.63
C GLY A 376 15.34 -39.26 7.30
N ASP A 377 14.43 -40.21 7.48
CA ASP A 377 14.56 -41.60 7.04
C ASP A 377 14.74 -41.70 5.52
N LEU A 378 13.93 -40.97 4.75
CA LEU A 378 14.02 -40.91 3.29
C LEU A 378 15.32 -40.24 2.83
N LEU A 379 15.83 -39.25 3.57
CA LEU A 379 17.09 -38.58 3.28
C LEU A 379 18.28 -39.54 3.36
N VAL A 380 18.37 -40.33 4.44
CA VAL A 380 19.48 -41.27 4.69
C VAL A 380 19.37 -42.53 3.82
N SER A 381 18.15 -42.95 3.47
CA SER A 381 17.92 -44.13 2.63
C SER A 381 18.53 -44.01 1.22
N GLY A 382 18.81 -42.78 0.75
CA GLY A 382 19.41 -42.54 -0.56
C GLY A 382 18.55 -42.98 -1.75
N GLN A 383 17.26 -43.30 -1.55
CA GLN A 383 16.34 -43.71 -2.61
C GLN A 383 15.63 -42.48 -3.17
N CYS A 384 16.18 -41.91 -4.24
CA CYS A 384 15.54 -40.84 -5.02
C CYS A 384 15.39 -41.31 -6.46
N GLU A 385 14.15 -41.43 -6.95
CA GLU A 385 13.91 -41.89 -8.33
C GLU A 385 14.17 -40.80 -9.38
N GLU A 386 14.15 -39.51 -9.02
CA GLU A 386 14.19 -38.41 -9.99
C GLU A 386 15.55 -37.70 -10.15
N GLU A 387 16.44 -37.75 -9.15
CA GLU A 387 17.77 -37.10 -9.19
C GLU A 387 18.83 -38.02 -8.58
N PRO A 388 20.12 -37.89 -8.98
CA PRO A 388 21.17 -38.72 -8.41
C PRO A 388 21.22 -38.49 -6.88
N PRO A 389 20.99 -39.55 -6.08
CA PRO A 389 20.88 -39.41 -4.64
C PRO A 389 22.24 -39.02 -4.06
N ILE A 390 22.25 -38.06 -3.13
CA ILE A 390 23.42 -37.84 -2.29
C ILE A 390 23.45 -38.96 -1.24
N GLN A 391 24.62 -39.54 -1.01
CA GLN A 391 24.85 -40.33 0.19
C GLN A 391 25.05 -39.38 1.37
N VAL A 392 24.05 -39.31 2.24
CA VAL A 392 24.06 -38.49 3.45
C VAL A 392 24.14 -39.41 4.66
N THR A 393 25.09 -39.16 5.56
CA THR A 393 25.23 -39.92 6.81
C THR A 393 24.34 -39.32 7.91
N GLU A 394 23.88 -40.14 8.86
CA GLU A 394 23.08 -39.67 10.00
C GLU A 394 23.81 -38.60 10.83
N ASP A 395 25.14 -38.69 10.91
CA ASP A 395 25.97 -37.75 11.68
C ASP A 395 26.03 -36.35 11.05
N GLU A 396 26.19 -36.26 9.73
CA GLU A 396 26.20 -34.96 9.03
C GLU A 396 24.87 -34.22 9.18
N VAL A 397 23.75 -34.96 9.19
CA VAL A 397 22.41 -34.39 9.44
C VAL A 397 22.29 -33.81 10.85
N LEU A 398 22.87 -34.48 11.85
CA LEU A 398 22.90 -33.95 13.21
C LEU A 398 23.87 -32.77 13.34
N ASP A 399 25.03 -32.81 12.68
CA ASP A 399 26.00 -31.70 12.68
C ASP A 399 25.37 -30.40 12.15
N ILE A 400 24.60 -30.46 11.05
CA ILE A 400 23.95 -29.27 10.50
C ILE A 400 22.87 -28.73 11.44
N LEU A 401 22.03 -29.60 12.04
CA LEU A 401 20.98 -29.15 12.97
C LEU A 401 21.57 -28.60 14.28
N GLU A 402 22.65 -29.18 14.79
CA GLU A 402 23.40 -28.65 15.93
C GLU A 402 24.03 -27.29 15.59
N SER A 403 24.58 -27.13 14.39
CA SER A 403 25.13 -25.84 13.94
C SER A 403 24.05 -24.75 13.86
N ILE A 404 22.84 -25.09 13.38
CA ILE A 404 21.68 -24.18 13.35
C ILE A 404 21.27 -23.77 14.76
N LEU A 405 21.27 -24.70 15.71
CA LEU A 405 20.94 -24.43 17.11
C LEU A 405 21.93 -23.47 17.77
N ILE A 406 23.24 -23.65 17.53
CA ILE A 406 24.31 -22.84 18.14
C ILE A 406 24.48 -21.49 17.43
N SER A 407 24.19 -21.41 16.13
CA SER A 407 24.38 -20.20 15.32
C SER A 407 23.62 -19.00 15.88
N ASN A 408 24.29 -17.84 15.93
CA ASN A 408 23.69 -16.58 16.36
C ASN A 408 22.67 -16.02 15.36
N MET A 409 22.74 -16.46 14.08
CA MET A 409 21.83 -15.97 13.04
C MET A 409 20.43 -16.59 13.15
N SER A 410 20.31 -17.73 13.83
CA SER A 410 19.05 -18.44 14.00
C SER A 410 18.08 -17.67 14.91
N ALA A 411 16.85 -17.49 14.46
CA ALA A 411 15.77 -17.00 15.30
C ALA A 411 15.36 -18.05 16.34
N SER A 412 14.74 -17.62 17.44
CA SER A 412 14.18 -18.52 18.48
C SER A 412 13.26 -19.59 17.86
N VAL A 413 12.35 -19.17 16.96
CA VAL A 413 11.44 -20.07 16.25
C VAL A 413 12.19 -21.12 15.43
N THR A 414 13.23 -20.73 14.70
CA THR A 414 14.07 -21.64 13.91
C THR A 414 14.79 -22.67 14.79
N ARG A 415 15.31 -22.24 15.96
CA ARG A 415 15.87 -23.17 16.95
C ARG A 415 14.81 -24.14 17.48
N GLY A 416 13.58 -23.66 17.66
CA GLY A 416 12.45 -24.50 18.04
C GLY A 416 12.15 -25.58 17.00
N TYR A 417 12.15 -25.23 15.71
CA TYR A 417 12.00 -26.19 14.61
C TYR A 417 13.14 -27.22 14.62
N ALA A 418 14.38 -26.77 14.75
CA ALA A 418 15.55 -27.66 14.81
C ALA A 418 15.50 -28.62 16.01
N LEU A 419 15.14 -28.14 17.21
CA LEU A 419 15.04 -28.97 18.40
C LEU A 419 13.92 -30.03 18.28
N THR A 420 12.79 -29.66 17.68
CA THR A 420 11.70 -30.61 17.38
C THR A 420 12.09 -31.61 16.30
N ALA A 421 12.84 -31.17 15.28
CA ALA A 421 13.37 -32.06 14.25
C ALA A 421 14.32 -33.09 14.85
N ILE A 422 15.27 -32.67 15.69
CA ILE A 422 16.18 -33.55 16.44
C ILE A 422 15.39 -34.56 17.28
N MET A 423 14.31 -34.12 17.93
CA MET A 423 13.45 -35.04 18.70
C MET A 423 12.78 -36.08 17.80
N LYS A 424 12.25 -35.70 16.63
CA LYS A 424 11.68 -36.65 15.66
C LYS A 424 12.72 -37.62 15.11
N LEU A 425 13.93 -37.14 14.81
CA LEU A 425 15.05 -37.96 14.36
C LEU A 425 15.44 -39.05 15.37
N SER A 426 15.17 -38.85 16.67
CA SER A 426 15.41 -39.90 17.68
C SER A 426 14.57 -41.17 17.50
N THR A 427 13.46 -41.08 16.76
CA THR A 427 12.60 -42.21 16.40
C THR A 427 12.90 -42.72 14.99
N ARG A 428 13.31 -41.82 14.07
CA ARG A 428 13.57 -42.15 12.67
C ARG A 428 14.97 -42.76 12.45
N PHE A 429 15.97 -42.31 13.21
CA PHE A 429 17.33 -42.85 13.19
C PHE A 429 17.51 -43.92 14.26
N THR A 430 18.29 -44.96 13.94
CA THR A 430 18.52 -46.09 14.84
C THR A 430 19.90 -46.06 15.50
N CYS A 431 20.90 -45.41 14.89
CA CYS A 431 22.28 -45.48 15.35
C CYS A 431 22.65 -44.37 16.36
N ASN A 432 22.19 -43.14 16.15
CA ASN A 432 22.72 -41.94 16.84
C ASN A 432 21.81 -41.33 17.93
N VAL A 433 20.91 -42.12 18.52
CA VAL A 433 19.94 -41.64 19.54
C VAL A 433 20.62 -41.08 20.81
N ASN A 434 21.76 -41.65 21.22
CA ASN A 434 22.50 -41.20 22.39
C ASN A 434 23.06 -39.78 22.22
N ARG A 435 23.47 -39.42 21.00
CA ARG A 435 23.96 -38.08 20.67
C ARG A 435 22.81 -37.06 20.76
N VAL A 436 21.67 -37.40 20.15
CA VAL A 436 20.44 -36.60 20.25
C VAL A 436 20.05 -36.33 21.71
N LYS A 437 20.06 -37.36 22.57
CA LYS A 437 19.77 -37.23 24.00
C LYS A 437 20.70 -36.25 24.71
N LYS A 438 22.00 -36.25 24.35
CA LYS A 438 22.98 -35.31 24.90
C LYS A 438 22.65 -33.87 24.51
N VAL A 439 22.34 -33.62 23.23
CA VAL A 439 21.98 -32.29 22.73
C VAL A 439 20.74 -31.75 23.45
N VAL A 440 19.67 -32.55 23.51
CA VAL A 440 18.42 -32.16 24.19
C VAL A 440 18.65 -31.87 25.68
N SER A 441 19.51 -32.65 26.35
CA SER A 441 19.82 -32.40 27.76
C SER A 441 20.54 -31.07 27.99
N ILE A 442 21.41 -30.63 27.08
CA ILE A 442 22.12 -29.34 27.20
C ILE A 442 21.14 -28.17 27.05
N TYR A 443 20.15 -28.29 26.16
CA TYR A 443 19.15 -27.26 25.93
C TYR A 443 18.11 -27.10 27.07
N SER A 444 18.08 -28.00 28.06
CA SER A 444 17.20 -27.87 29.23
C SER A 444 17.53 -26.67 30.14
N SER A 445 18.72 -26.07 29.98
CA SER A 445 19.14 -24.84 30.66
C SER A 445 19.23 -23.64 29.72
N SER A 446 18.48 -23.63 28.61
CA SER A 446 18.44 -22.47 27.72
C SER A 446 17.74 -21.27 28.39
N ILE A 447 18.15 -20.05 27.99
CA ILE A 447 17.52 -18.80 28.44
C ILE A 447 16.13 -18.55 27.82
N ASP A 448 15.87 -19.18 26.67
CA ASP A 448 14.59 -19.07 25.98
C ASP A 448 13.58 -20.03 26.62
N VAL A 449 12.45 -19.49 27.07
CA VAL A 449 11.40 -20.23 27.78
C VAL A 449 10.82 -21.34 26.91
N GLU A 450 10.65 -21.08 25.61
CA GLU A 450 10.04 -22.01 24.67
C GLU A 450 10.98 -23.21 24.43
N LEU A 451 12.25 -22.94 24.15
CA LEU A 451 13.27 -23.96 23.95
C LEU A 451 13.52 -24.77 25.22
N GLN A 452 13.52 -24.10 26.38
CA GLN A 452 13.70 -24.74 27.67
C GLN A 452 12.56 -25.72 27.96
N GLN A 453 11.32 -25.29 27.76
CA GLN A 453 10.14 -26.13 27.96
C GLN A 453 10.20 -27.38 27.07
N ARG A 454 10.43 -27.20 25.76
CA ARG A 454 10.59 -28.33 24.81
C ARG A 454 11.69 -29.28 25.25
N ALA A 455 12.87 -28.76 25.59
CA ALA A 455 14.01 -29.58 25.97
C ALA A 455 13.77 -30.38 27.25
N VAL A 456 13.10 -29.80 28.25
CA VAL A 456 12.76 -30.49 29.51
C VAL A 456 11.73 -31.59 29.28
N GLU A 457 10.68 -31.33 28.50
CA GLU A 457 9.67 -32.32 28.12
C GLU A 457 10.28 -33.48 27.33
N TYR A 458 11.10 -33.17 26.32
CA TYR A 458 11.81 -34.18 25.52
C TYR A 458 12.78 -34.99 26.38
N ASN A 459 13.50 -34.37 27.31
CA ASN A 459 14.40 -35.09 28.22
C ASN A 459 13.62 -36.00 29.20
N ALA A 460 12.41 -35.61 29.62
CA ALA A 460 11.54 -36.47 30.42
C ALA A 460 11.12 -37.72 29.63
N LEU A 461 10.81 -37.58 28.33
CA LEU A 461 10.54 -38.71 27.44
C LEU A 461 11.77 -39.64 27.32
N PHE A 462 12.98 -39.11 27.11
CA PHE A 462 14.21 -39.91 27.05
C PHE A 462 14.65 -40.58 28.35
N LYS A 463 14.18 -40.09 29.51
CA LYS A 463 14.54 -40.64 30.83
C LYS A 463 13.53 -41.65 31.36
N LYS A 464 12.23 -41.38 31.19
CA LYS A 464 11.15 -42.17 31.82
C LYS A 464 10.30 -42.96 30.83
N TYR A 465 10.11 -42.45 29.61
CA TYR A 465 9.09 -42.95 28.67
C TYR A 465 9.68 -43.22 27.29
N ASP A 466 10.83 -43.88 27.24
CA ASP A 466 11.56 -44.11 25.99
C ASP A 466 10.73 -44.91 24.96
N HIS A 467 9.95 -45.87 25.45
CA HIS A 467 9.04 -46.70 24.66
C HIS A 467 7.83 -45.94 24.08
N MET A 468 7.48 -44.77 24.62
CA MET A 468 6.35 -43.96 24.12
C MET A 468 6.75 -43.05 22.95
N ARG A 469 8.05 -42.82 22.74
CA ARG A 469 8.54 -41.90 21.68
C ARG A 469 8.05 -42.30 20.27
N PRO A 470 8.12 -43.57 19.84
CA PRO A 470 7.68 -43.95 18.51
C PRO A 470 6.19 -43.71 18.26
N ALA A 471 5.35 -43.95 19.27
CA ALA A 471 3.91 -43.76 19.15
C ALA A 471 3.51 -42.28 19.09
N LEU A 472 4.23 -41.40 19.80
CA LEU A 472 3.92 -39.96 19.85
C LEU A 472 4.53 -39.17 18.68
N LEU A 473 5.68 -39.62 18.15
CA LEU A 473 6.43 -38.94 17.09
C LEU A 473 6.15 -39.54 15.70
N GLU A 474 4.98 -40.15 15.53
CA GLU A 474 4.52 -40.60 14.22
C GLU A 474 4.30 -39.40 13.27
N ARG A 475 4.30 -39.65 11.95
CA ARG A 475 4.19 -38.57 10.96
C ARG A 475 2.90 -37.78 11.17
N MET A 476 2.99 -36.46 11.10
CA MET A 476 1.83 -35.59 11.30
C MET A 476 0.76 -35.84 10.22
N PRO A 477 -0.54 -35.83 10.58
CA PRO A 477 -1.62 -35.93 9.61
C PRO A 477 -1.55 -34.83 8.55
N VAL A 478 -1.97 -35.17 7.32
CA VAL A 478 -2.00 -34.23 6.21
C VAL A 478 -3.07 -33.16 6.48
N MET A 479 -2.68 -31.88 6.42
CA MET A 479 -3.59 -30.76 6.64
C MET A 479 -4.50 -30.54 5.43
N GLU A 480 -5.82 -30.57 5.64
CA GLU A 480 -6.80 -30.17 4.63
C GLU A 480 -6.60 -28.69 4.24
N LYS A 481 -6.74 -28.39 2.95
CA LYS A 481 -6.72 -27.00 2.48
C LYS A 481 -7.91 -26.27 3.07
N VAL A 482 -7.66 -25.24 3.87
CA VAL A 482 -8.69 -24.26 4.24
C VAL A 482 -9.03 -23.45 3.00
N THR A 483 -9.90 -24.01 2.15
CA THR A 483 -10.45 -23.30 1.00
C THR A 483 -11.47 -22.30 1.55
N ILE A 484 -11.07 -21.04 1.75
CA ILE A 484 -12.03 -19.95 1.95
C ILE A 484 -12.66 -19.70 0.59
N ASN A 485 -13.70 -20.45 0.25
CA ASN A 485 -14.66 -20.20 -0.83
C ASN A 485 -15.93 -21.02 -0.52
N GLY A 486 -17.06 -20.36 -0.21
CA GLY A 486 -18.37 -21.04 -0.17
C GLY A 486 -19.00 -21.17 -1.57
N PRO A 487 -20.23 -21.71 -1.72
CA PRO A 487 -20.87 -22.78 -0.95
C PRO A 487 -21.06 -24.07 -1.80
N THR A 488 -20.92 -25.23 -1.13
CA THR A 488 -21.54 -26.56 -1.37
C THR A 488 -21.72 -27.09 -2.81
N GLU A 489 -21.03 -28.20 -3.10
CA GLU A 489 -21.65 -29.38 -3.70
C GLU A 489 -21.45 -30.60 -2.77
N ILE A 490 -22.57 -31.14 -2.31
CA ILE A 490 -22.66 -32.31 -1.44
C ILE A 490 -22.69 -33.53 -2.35
N VAL A 491 -21.64 -34.36 -2.31
CA VAL A 491 -21.73 -35.75 -2.78
C VAL A 491 -21.98 -36.64 -1.56
N GLN A 492 -23.16 -37.23 -1.54
CA GLN A 492 -23.63 -38.17 -0.52
C GLN A 492 -22.83 -39.49 -0.58
N SER A 493 -22.42 -39.99 0.59
CA SER A 493 -22.56 -41.42 0.90
C SER A 493 -22.67 -41.61 2.42
N ASN A 494 -23.61 -42.47 2.78
CA ASN A 494 -24.22 -42.65 4.11
C ASN A 494 -23.37 -43.46 5.10
N GLY A 495 -23.63 -43.27 6.40
CA GLY A 495 -23.53 -44.35 7.40
C GLY A 495 -23.18 -43.97 8.85
N GLU A 496 -24.21 -43.55 9.62
CA GLU A 496 -24.50 -43.88 11.05
C GLU A 496 -23.48 -43.41 12.13
N THR A 497 -23.81 -42.79 13.28
CA THR A 497 -25.00 -42.85 14.16
C THR A 497 -24.97 -41.72 15.21
N GLU A 498 -26.15 -41.19 15.60
CA GLU A 498 -26.57 -40.59 16.92
C GLU A 498 -25.72 -39.48 17.59
N SER A 499 -26.10 -38.19 17.67
CA SER A 499 -27.26 -37.46 18.27
C SER A 499 -27.38 -37.46 19.80
N ALA A 500 -26.98 -36.36 20.46
CA ALA A 500 -27.56 -35.91 21.74
C ALA A 500 -27.48 -34.37 21.90
N VAL A 501 -28.55 -33.81 22.45
CA VAL A 501 -29.06 -32.44 22.35
C VAL A 501 -28.54 -31.52 23.47
N LEU A 502 -28.34 -30.21 23.19
CA LEU A 502 -28.58 -29.15 24.18
C LEU A 502 -29.29 -27.94 23.54
N GLU A 503 -30.22 -27.39 24.31
CA GLU A 503 -31.36 -26.55 23.92
C GLU A 503 -31.03 -25.14 23.39
N THR A 504 -32.00 -24.62 22.63
CA THR A 504 -32.06 -23.37 21.90
C THR A 504 -32.63 -22.20 22.73
N LYS A 505 -31.97 -21.04 22.67
CA LYS A 505 -32.63 -19.70 22.63
C LYS A 505 -31.73 -18.71 21.87
N PRO A 506 -32.29 -17.80 21.05
CA PRO A 506 -31.58 -17.20 19.92
C PRO A 506 -30.77 -15.96 20.32
N PRO A 507 -29.59 -15.72 19.73
CA PRO A 507 -28.95 -14.41 19.76
C PRO A 507 -29.43 -13.53 18.59
N PRO A 508 -29.34 -12.20 18.75
CA PRO A 508 -29.88 -11.22 17.81
C PRO A 508 -29.05 -11.18 16.53
N SER A 509 -29.74 -10.89 15.43
CA SER A 509 -29.19 -10.53 14.13
C SER A 509 -28.12 -9.44 14.25
N GLY A 510 -26.85 -9.84 14.12
CA GLY A 510 -25.71 -8.95 13.91
C GLY A 510 -25.12 -9.23 12.53
N LEU A 511 -25.31 -8.28 11.62
CA LEU A 511 -24.70 -8.25 10.29
C LEU A 511 -23.16 -8.25 10.41
N GLN A 512 -22.50 -9.14 9.68
CA GLN A 512 -21.05 -9.14 9.48
C GLN A 512 -20.63 -7.91 8.65
N PRO A 513 -19.51 -7.24 8.97
CA PRO A 513 -18.95 -6.17 8.15
C PRO A 513 -18.11 -6.77 7.01
N VAL A 514 -18.62 -6.70 5.79
CA VAL A 514 -17.84 -6.96 4.56
C VAL A 514 -17.68 -5.63 3.82
N SER A 515 -16.69 -4.84 4.22
CA SER A 515 -16.29 -3.61 3.50
C SER A 515 -14.98 -3.02 4.06
N GLN A 516 -13.83 -3.62 3.76
CA GLN A 516 -12.53 -3.00 4.08
C GLN A 516 -11.46 -3.07 2.99
N VAL A 517 -11.79 -3.45 1.75
CA VAL A 517 -10.80 -3.49 0.65
C VAL A 517 -11.00 -2.35 -0.38
N MET A 518 -11.93 -1.43 -0.16
CA MET A 518 -12.27 -0.38 -1.16
C MET A 518 -12.03 1.07 -0.71
N GLU A 519 -11.23 1.28 0.34
CA GLU A 519 -10.92 2.63 0.88
C GLU A 519 -9.47 3.11 0.65
N THR A 520 -8.57 2.26 0.16
CA THR A 520 -7.16 2.61 -0.07
C THR A 520 -6.86 3.20 -1.45
N ASP A 521 -7.74 3.02 -2.44
CA ASP A 521 -7.46 3.41 -3.84
C ASP A 521 -7.85 4.85 -4.21
N LEU A 522 -8.55 5.59 -3.34
CA LEU A 522 -8.92 6.98 -3.61
C LEU A 522 -7.85 8.01 -3.22
N ARG A 523 -6.83 7.62 -2.43
CA ARG A 523 -5.72 8.51 -2.03
C ARG A 523 -4.57 8.54 -3.05
N LEU A 524 -4.46 7.53 -3.91
CA LEU A 524 -3.41 7.45 -4.94
C LEU A 524 -3.68 8.32 -6.18
N PHE A 525 -4.90 8.83 -6.35
CA PHE A 525 -5.22 9.75 -7.44
C PHE A 525 -4.87 11.21 -7.16
N SER A 526 -4.48 11.57 -5.93
CA SER A 526 -4.03 12.93 -5.60
C SER A 526 -2.51 13.11 -5.63
N THR A 527 -1.72 12.04 -5.60
CA THR A 527 -0.25 12.09 -5.47
C THR A 527 0.52 12.09 -6.80
N ALA A 528 -0.12 11.81 -7.94
CA ALA A 528 0.56 11.82 -9.26
C ALA A 528 0.60 13.20 -9.95
N TYR A 529 0.11 14.27 -9.30
CA TYR A 529 0.06 15.63 -9.89
C TYR A 529 1.18 16.57 -9.40
N GLN A 530 2.20 16.07 -8.70
CA GLN A 530 3.20 16.91 -8.02
C GLN A 530 4.55 17.11 -8.75
N THR A 531 4.81 16.51 -9.91
CA THR A 531 6.17 16.54 -10.51
C THR A 531 6.29 17.26 -11.86
N THR A 532 5.37 18.14 -12.25
CA THR A 532 5.60 18.97 -13.46
C THR A 532 4.84 20.30 -13.41
N LEU A 533 5.33 21.27 -12.62
CA LEU A 533 4.99 22.70 -12.77
C LEU A 533 5.99 23.57 -11.99
N LEU A 534 7.25 23.59 -12.46
CA LEU A 534 8.21 24.63 -12.16
C LEU A 534 8.76 25.12 -13.49
N THR A 535 8.07 26.09 -14.11
CA THR A 535 8.59 27.09 -15.06
C THR A 535 7.43 27.77 -15.78
N THR A 536 6.87 28.82 -15.19
CA THR A 536 6.60 30.13 -15.82
C THR A 536 5.76 30.96 -14.85
N ALA A 537 6.40 31.99 -14.30
CA ALA A 537 5.72 33.03 -13.53
C ALA A 537 4.88 33.88 -14.50
N ASN A 538 3.61 34.13 -14.15
CA ASN A 538 2.96 35.42 -14.37
C ASN A 538 1.73 35.57 -13.46
N SER A 539 1.53 36.80 -13.02
CA SER A 539 0.73 37.25 -11.89
C SER A 539 -0.80 37.19 -12.13
N LYS A 540 -1.48 36.23 -11.49
CA LYS A 540 -2.91 36.33 -11.02
C LYS A 540 -3.44 35.06 -10.32
N LEU A 541 -2.61 34.35 -9.55
CA LEU A 541 -3.02 33.09 -8.88
C LEU A 541 -2.60 33.00 -7.40
N GLU A 542 -2.78 34.05 -6.60
CA GLU A 542 -2.36 34.04 -5.18
C GLU A 542 -3.32 33.30 -4.21
N MET A 543 -4.50 32.83 -4.63
CA MET A 543 -5.46 32.19 -3.71
C MET A 543 -5.56 30.67 -3.80
N VAL A 544 -4.91 30.04 -4.80
CA VAL A 544 -4.93 28.57 -4.97
C VAL A 544 -3.56 27.95 -4.65
N SER A 545 -2.49 28.75 -4.63
CA SER A 545 -1.15 28.29 -4.26
C SER A 545 -0.97 27.99 -2.76
N LEU A 546 -1.85 28.52 -1.90
CA LEU A 546 -1.77 28.30 -0.44
C LEU A 546 -2.42 26.99 0.07
N LEU A 547 -3.12 26.23 -0.77
CA LEU A 547 -3.84 25.03 -0.33
C LEU A 547 -3.19 23.69 -0.72
N LEU A 548 -2.04 23.70 -1.41
CA LEU A 548 -1.41 22.49 -1.95
C LEU A 548 0.02 22.21 -1.45
N LEU A 549 0.47 22.89 -0.39
CA LEU A 549 1.81 22.74 0.20
C LEU A 549 1.81 22.16 1.63
N CYS A 550 0.68 21.61 2.10
CA CYS A 550 0.59 21.02 3.43
C CYS A 550 0.17 19.55 3.35
N LEU A 551 1.13 18.69 3.01
CA LEU A 551 1.20 17.28 3.43
C LEU A 551 2.65 16.83 3.22
N PHE A 552 3.36 16.63 4.34
CA PHE A 552 4.74 16.17 4.50
C PHE A 552 5.88 17.05 3.96
N ALA A 553 6.09 18.17 4.66
CA ALA A 553 7.39 18.68 5.14
C ALA A 553 7.13 20.09 5.69
N PHE A 554 7.05 20.26 7.01
CA PHE A 554 6.96 21.61 7.59
C PHE A 554 8.36 22.11 7.97
N SER A 555 8.64 23.34 7.52
CA SER A 555 9.82 24.19 7.74
C SER A 555 11.18 23.65 7.27
N GLY A 556 11.34 23.56 5.95
CA GLY A 556 12.66 23.78 5.35
C GLY A 556 13.09 25.22 5.62
N LEU A 557 13.98 25.44 6.59
CA LEU A 557 14.48 26.78 6.91
C LEU A 557 15.59 27.09 5.92
N VAL A 558 15.36 28.07 5.03
CA VAL A 558 16.35 28.48 4.02
C VAL A 558 16.92 29.83 4.42
N MET A 559 18.20 29.86 4.77
CA MET A 559 18.95 31.08 5.07
C MET A 559 20.25 31.08 4.28
N ASN A 560 20.50 32.12 3.51
CA ASN A 560 21.78 32.33 2.82
C ASN A 560 22.29 31.13 1.98
N GLY A 561 21.37 30.38 1.35
CA GLY A 561 21.70 29.19 0.54
C GLY A 561 21.88 27.89 1.34
N LEU A 562 21.72 27.93 2.67
CA LEU A 562 21.65 26.76 3.54
C LEU A 562 20.17 26.39 3.75
N LYS A 563 19.78 25.15 3.42
CA LYS A 563 18.46 24.59 3.66
C LYS A 563 18.52 23.60 4.82
N ILE A 564 17.61 23.72 5.78
CA ILE A 564 17.51 22.82 6.93
C ILE A 564 16.12 22.21 6.96
N ASP A 565 16.05 20.90 6.78
CA ASP A 565 14.83 20.11 6.88
C ASP A 565 14.78 19.38 8.23
N PHE A 566 13.59 19.30 8.84
CA PHE A 566 13.37 18.61 10.11
C PHE A 566 12.47 17.39 9.89
N THR A 567 12.89 16.23 10.38
CA THR A 567 12.08 15.01 10.45
C THR A 567 11.87 14.61 11.90
N PHE A 568 10.71 14.03 12.19
CA PHE A 568 10.25 13.78 13.56
C PHE A 568 9.89 12.32 13.70
N GLU A 569 10.46 11.66 14.70
CA GLU A 569 10.17 10.27 15.03
C GLU A 569 9.91 10.13 16.53
N ARG A 570 8.85 9.40 16.90
CA ARG A 570 8.56 9.11 18.31
C ARG A 570 9.30 7.85 18.70
N SER A 571 9.95 7.85 19.86
CA SER A 571 10.61 6.63 20.31
C SER A 571 9.56 5.58 20.70
N ASN A 572 9.63 4.39 20.11
CA ASN A 572 8.74 3.25 20.41
C ASN A 572 8.81 2.79 21.87
N THR A 573 9.85 3.19 22.62
CA THR A 573 10.06 2.78 24.02
C THR A 573 9.45 3.73 25.04
N ASN A 574 9.27 5.02 24.71
CA ASN A 574 8.74 6.04 25.61
C ASN A 574 7.99 7.13 24.83
N PRO A 575 6.66 7.25 24.94
CA PRO A 575 5.87 8.21 24.17
C PRO A 575 6.12 9.67 24.56
N SER A 576 6.78 9.95 25.68
CA SER A 576 7.11 11.32 26.13
C SER A 576 8.41 11.86 25.50
N VAL A 577 9.14 11.04 24.73
CA VAL A 577 10.41 11.37 24.06
C VAL A 577 10.20 11.47 22.55
N THR A 578 10.57 12.61 21.99
CA THR A 578 10.56 12.88 20.54
C THR A 578 11.99 13.00 20.04
N LEU A 579 12.32 12.27 18.97
CA LEU A 579 13.56 12.40 18.22
C LEU A 579 13.32 13.32 17.04
N ILE A 580 14.13 14.37 16.92
CA ILE A 580 14.09 15.35 15.85
C ILE A 580 15.38 15.17 15.07
N THR A 581 15.30 14.72 13.82
CA THR A 581 16.46 14.59 12.94
C THR A 581 16.50 15.78 12.02
N ILE A 582 17.63 16.46 12.00
CA ILE A 582 17.90 17.63 11.17
C ILE A 582 18.71 17.20 9.98
N GLN A 583 18.34 17.64 8.79
CA GLN A 583 19.09 17.49 7.55
C GLN A 583 19.44 18.87 7.00
N ALA A 584 20.73 19.22 6.99
CA ALA A 584 21.23 20.46 6.43
C ALA A 584 21.85 20.22 5.04
N SER A 585 21.42 20.96 4.03
CA SER A 585 21.95 20.92 2.65
C SER A 585 22.37 22.31 2.17
N ASN A 586 23.44 22.39 1.39
CA ASN A 586 23.99 23.65 0.90
C ASN A 586 23.75 23.78 -0.61
N SER A 587 23.00 24.79 -1.03
CA SER A 587 22.72 25.09 -2.43
C SER A 587 23.74 26.03 -3.08
N THR A 588 24.77 26.47 -2.35
CA THR A 588 25.82 27.36 -2.85
C THR A 588 26.94 26.60 -3.56
N GLU A 589 27.76 27.32 -4.33
CA GLU A 589 28.84 26.77 -5.16
C GLU A 589 30.10 26.38 -4.36
N LEU A 590 30.18 26.76 -3.08
CA LEU A 590 31.33 26.51 -2.20
C LEU A 590 30.90 25.80 -0.93
N ASP A 591 31.77 24.91 -0.43
CA ASP A 591 31.52 24.16 0.80
C ASP A 591 31.40 25.10 2.02
N MET A 592 30.52 24.73 2.96
CA MET A 592 30.41 25.41 4.26
C MET A 592 31.12 24.58 5.31
N THR A 593 32.14 25.13 5.97
CA THR A 593 32.94 24.43 6.99
C THR A 593 32.57 24.87 8.40
N ASP A 594 32.96 24.09 9.40
CA ASP A 594 32.72 24.37 10.83
C ASP A 594 31.24 24.55 11.18
N PHE A 595 30.38 23.73 10.58
CA PHE A 595 28.94 23.77 10.85
C PHE A 595 28.64 23.34 12.29
N VAL A 596 28.06 24.26 13.07
CA VAL A 596 27.60 24.03 14.44
C VAL A 596 26.13 24.41 14.54
N PHE A 597 25.32 23.44 14.94
CA PHE A 597 23.90 23.63 15.25
C PHE A 597 23.69 23.67 16.76
N GLN A 598 23.02 24.72 17.24
CA GLN A 598 22.62 24.89 18.62
C GLN A 598 21.11 25.11 18.70
N ALA A 599 20.46 24.49 19.69
CA ALA A 599 19.04 24.65 19.93
C ALA A 599 18.75 24.90 21.42
N ALA A 600 17.77 25.75 21.69
CA ALA A 600 17.25 26.03 23.01
C ALA A 600 15.72 25.88 23.02
N VAL A 601 15.21 25.27 24.09
CA VAL A 601 13.77 25.04 24.33
C VAL A 601 13.37 25.64 25.69
N PRO A 602 12.07 25.91 25.95
CA PRO A 602 11.60 26.37 27.25
C PRO A 602 11.98 25.42 28.38
N LYS A 603 12.09 25.94 29.62
CA LYS A 603 12.50 25.18 30.82
C LYS A 603 11.59 23.99 31.16
N THR A 604 10.40 23.90 30.58
CA THR A 604 9.47 22.77 30.72
C THR A 604 9.88 21.54 29.91
N PHE A 605 10.86 21.65 29.02
CA PHE A 605 11.40 20.58 28.19
C PHE A 605 12.86 20.26 28.57
N GLN A 606 13.28 19.01 28.39
CA GLN A 606 14.70 18.65 28.45
C GLN A 606 15.20 18.34 27.04
N LEU A 607 16.30 18.97 26.63
CA LEU A 607 16.89 18.82 25.29
C LEU A 607 18.30 18.25 25.39
N GLN A 608 18.58 17.25 24.55
CA GLN A 608 19.90 16.66 24.37
C GLN A 608 20.23 16.61 22.87
N LEU A 609 21.36 17.22 22.49
CA LEU A 609 21.88 17.20 21.13
C LEU A 609 22.87 16.05 20.98
N LEU A 610 22.68 15.19 19.97
CA LEU A 610 23.68 14.20 19.57
C LEU A 610 24.69 14.85 18.61
N SER A 611 25.88 14.24 18.51
CA SER A 611 26.93 14.71 17.61
C SER A 611 26.45 14.68 16.14
N PRO A 612 26.78 15.71 15.34
CA PRO A 612 26.43 15.73 13.91
C PRO A 612 27.24 14.68 13.13
N SER A 613 26.72 14.27 11.98
CA SER A 613 27.37 13.29 11.10
C SER A 613 28.65 13.80 10.42
N SER A 614 28.80 15.12 10.28
CA SER A 614 29.96 15.80 9.69
C SER A 614 30.01 17.26 10.18
N SER A 615 31.14 17.93 10.01
CA SER A 615 31.32 19.38 10.26
C SER A 615 31.38 20.21 8.97
N VAL A 616 31.30 19.58 7.79
CA VAL A 616 31.39 20.22 6.47
C VAL A 616 30.15 19.89 5.63
N ILE A 617 29.48 20.91 5.09
CA ILE A 617 28.33 20.78 4.18
C ILE A 617 28.82 20.99 2.72
N PRO A 618 28.80 19.95 1.89
CA PRO A 618 29.26 20.02 0.49
C PRO A 618 28.42 20.97 -0.37
N ALA A 619 29.05 21.63 -1.34
CA ALA A 619 28.41 22.48 -2.35
C ALA A 619 27.41 21.70 -3.26
N PHE A 620 26.58 22.44 -3.98
CA PHE A 620 25.65 21.91 -5.00
C PHE A 620 24.64 20.85 -4.53
N ASN A 621 24.26 20.85 -3.26
CA ASN A 621 23.43 19.81 -2.64
C ASN A 621 24.00 18.39 -2.82
N SER A 622 25.31 18.25 -2.99
CA SER A 622 25.97 16.95 -3.22
C SER A 622 26.03 16.06 -1.97
N GLY A 623 25.73 16.60 -0.79
CA GLY A 623 25.60 15.86 0.47
C GLY A 623 24.78 16.62 1.52
N THR A 624 24.36 15.91 2.57
CA THR A 624 23.62 16.49 3.70
C THR A 624 24.27 16.14 5.03
N ILE A 625 24.23 17.07 5.98
CA ILE A 625 24.61 16.79 7.38
C ILE A 625 23.36 16.38 8.13
N THR A 626 23.44 15.27 8.86
CA THR A 626 22.38 14.82 9.77
C THR A 626 22.76 15.08 11.22
N GLN A 627 21.84 15.61 12.02
CA GLN A 627 22.02 15.72 13.47
C GLN A 627 20.71 15.42 14.20
N VAL A 628 20.80 14.61 15.24
CA VAL A 628 19.62 14.16 16.00
C VAL A 628 19.53 14.94 17.32
N ILE A 629 18.34 15.47 17.59
CA ILE A 629 17.96 16.11 18.86
C ILE A 629 16.97 15.21 19.56
N LYS A 630 17.25 14.89 20.82
CA LYS A 630 16.31 14.22 21.70
C LYS A 630 15.63 15.25 22.59
N VAL A 631 14.30 15.34 22.51
CA VAL A 631 13.50 16.25 23.31
C VAL A 631 12.53 15.45 24.18
N LEU A 632 12.58 15.67 25.50
CA LEU A 632 11.64 15.10 26.46
C LEU A 632 10.58 16.15 26.82
N ASN A 633 9.31 15.80 26.63
CA ASN A 633 8.16 16.65 26.94
C ASN A 633 7.23 15.97 27.95
N PRO A 634 7.47 16.13 29.26
CA PRO A 634 6.66 15.48 30.29
C PRO A 634 5.26 16.10 30.45
N GLN A 635 5.06 17.35 30.01
CA GLN A 635 3.81 18.12 30.24
C GLN A 635 2.91 18.22 28.99
N LYS A 636 3.26 17.55 27.88
CA LYS A 636 2.52 17.56 26.60
C LYS A 636 2.18 18.97 26.08
N GLN A 637 3.05 19.94 26.36
CA GLN A 637 2.88 21.32 25.90
C GLN A 637 3.45 21.51 24.50
N GLN A 638 2.99 22.52 23.78
CA GLN A 638 3.49 22.86 22.44
C GLN A 638 5.00 23.16 22.47
N LEU A 639 5.77 22.46 21.63
CA LEU A 639 7.22 22.70 21.51
C LEU A 639 7.45 24.04 20.78
N ARG A 640 8.37 24.85 21.32
CA ARG A 640 8.95 26.03 20.65
C ARG A 640 10.46 25.96 20.80
N MET A 641 11.19 26.22 19.72
CA MET A 641 12.64 26.05 19.70
C MET A 641 13.31 27.27 19.09
N ARG A 642 14.34 27.78 19.76
CA ARG A 642 15.26 28.78 19.21
C ARG A 642 16.50 28.07 18.70
N ILE A 643 16.84 28.32 17.46
CA ILE A 643 17.95 27.69 16.75
C ILE A 643 19.00 28.75 16.46
N LYS A 644 20.26 28.38 16.66
CA LYS A 644 21.42 29.16 16.26
C LYS A 644 22.33 28.27 15.43
N LEU A 645 22.63 28.73 14.21
CA LEU A 645 23.52 28.09 13.27
C LEU A 645 24.81 28.91 13.20
N THR A 646 25.95 28.26 13.19
CA THR A 646 27.25 28.91 12.97
C THR A 646 28.01 28.10 11.94
N TYR A 647 28.49 28.77 10.89
CA TYR A 647 29.27 28.13 9.83
C TYR A 647 30.17 29.13 9.13
N ASN A 648 31.25 28.65 8.53
CA ASN A 648 32.17 29.44 7.74
C ASN A 648 31.81 29.33 6.25
N HIS A 649 31.61 30.47 5.59
CA HIS A 649 31.37 30.55 4.16
C HIS A 649 32.21 31.68 3.56
N LYS A 650 32.98 31.39 2.48
CA LYS A 650 33.89 32.35 1.83
C LYS A 650 34.90 33.01 2.80
N GLY A 651 35.39 32.25 3.79
CA GLY A 651 36.36 32.74 4.79
C GLY A 651 35.78 33.67 5.86
N SER A 652 34.45 33.86 5.91
CA SER A 652 33.75 34.63 6.93
C SER A 652 32.85 33.73 7.79
N ALA A 653 32.89 33.93 9.11
CA ALA A 653 32.01 33.23 10.05
C ALA A 653 30.61 33.87 10.04
N ILE A 654 29.61 33.10 9.65
CA ILE A 654 28.20 33.51 9.59
C ILE A 654 27.46 32.89 10.77
N GLN A 655 26.62 33.69 11.44
CA GLN A 655 25.74 33.24 12.51
C GLN A 655 24.30 33.59 12.19
N ASP A 656 23.47 32.56 12.04
CA ASP A 656 22.03 32.71 11.75
C ASP A 656 21.21 32.25 12.96
N LEU A 657 20.28 33.11 13.40
CA LEU A 657 19.35 32.82 14.49
C LEU A 657 17.93 32.75 13.94
N ALA A 658 17.19 31.69 14.31
CA ALA A 658 15.81 31.51 13.92
C ALA A 658 14.96 30.94 15.08
N GLU A 659 13.68 31.28 15.12
CA GLU A 659 12.73 30.72 16.07
C GLU A 659 11.70 29.87 15.33
N VAL A 660 11.60 28.60 15.71
CA VAL A 660 10.67 27.61 15.15
C VAL A 660 9.55 27.38 16.16
N ASN A 661 8.35 27.87 15.82
CA ASN A 661 7.17 27.84 16.69
C ASN A 661 6.05 26.90 16.20
N ASN A 662 6.21 26.34 14.99
CA ASN A 662 5.18 25.58 14.27
C ASN A 662 5.60 24.10 14.10
N PHE A 663 6.01 23.42 15.18
CA PHE A 663 6.20 21.96 15.09
C PHE A 663 4.84 21.27 14.80
N PRO A 664 4.79 20.06 14.23
CA PRO A 664 3.53 19.35 14.03
C PRO A 664 2.94 18.89 15.37
N SER A 665 1.60 18.86 15.51
CA SER A 665 0.91 18.44 16.75
C SER A 665 1.31 17.04 17.23
N GLN A 666 1.64 16.16 16.29
CA GLN A 666 2.16 14.81 16.53
C GLN A 666 3.50 14.77 17.29
N SER A 667 4.26 15.87 17.31
CA SER A 667 5.56 15.95 18.00
C SER A 667 5.46 16.21 19.51
N TRP A 668 4.29 16.64 20.02
CA TRP A 668 4.10 16.99 21.43
C TRP A 668 2.79 16.50 22.10
N GLN A 669 1.82 15.98 21.35
CA GLN A 669 0.59 15.32 21.88
C GLN A 669 0.82 13.83 22.18
#